data_AF-A0A3D2Z4G0-F1
#
_entry.id   AF-A0A3D2Z4G0-F1
#
_cell.length_a   1.000
_cell.length_b   1.000
_cell.length_c   1.000
_cell.angle_alpha   90.00
_cell.angle_beta   90.00
_cell.angle_gamma   90.00
#
_symmetry.space_group_name_H-M   'P 1'
#
loop_
_entity.id
_entity.type
_entity.pdbx_description
1 polymer ?
#
loop_
_entity_poly.entity_id
_entity_poly.type
_entity_poly.pdbx_seq_one_letter_code
_entity_poly.pdbx_strand_id
1 'polypeptide(L)'
;MIQGDLFLDPLRAGDPQQPPPELYSFGDTPTSPPESVEVSPGGRLLTGGLTPEDADAVRLQQVIGLETEVRFVLRDVLAAGLAFDDVEIAYTTQTPYQSLLYDAVERWDLPADFAGGIPTSRTRPGRGLTAFLGWIAQGLDGTTLAGLLRSGEICWSDTEVSDTKVTDTEATPGMVARGLLQGRAAQGKGQILAALDRLDTNSTSHNLGWVAAAHRHLGTLFECIPDGDGADDLVAGVVTFLQRQDLSGTTERDMRDRDVRGRLVTDLQSLCGLPAASVSRSAQAQRLLDLVQRHTSEASPAQPGSLRLAGLPDAGYAGRRHLYILGLDESHFPGLMGQDPILLDEERRAISPSLQLETHRAGSAAFQLIRLLGTAPGRVTLVASRLHLADGREPYPTPLFEQASRQLQREPAWSGPVPEVNDGVVDDLEALLAHRTDPAVVAALARLYPDTASGLRVMGARAQAAPTRFSGWIAQQDVEALDLSGTRTLSSRMLETLAVCPRRYLLRDVLGVVPPRMPEYDPRRWLHPLEMGNLLHGLFLDFMREIRQRGERPGAGHEARRQELVEAAIAAERQRVPVTLEAGYRNDCRRIERASRIFLAAEAQRLAADPALEPAGFELEFGFGDGAPVEVRLSHEVSFRLRGRIDRVDGVRDASGKTTAYEIWDYKTGSTFNYDAANLAQGGRTLQWALYAYALPYIVQDEGHVRLSGYFFASDRGAGQRFSDAPPARHELAAVLKPLFDLARQGFFPALHKGDAKGGGPCRFCDYRRICANEARGVDEIEDLYTAATQLSALVEGWAETVTTQRSGSRQSLESAFADLGLVPTDVAPQEVVRSVRDWIDA
;
A
#
# COMPACT_ATOMS: atom_id res chain seq x y z
N MET A 1 -48.31 8.94 -8.08
CA MET A 1 -48.17 10.39 -8.28
C MET A 1 -47.00 10.58 -9.22
N ILE A 2 -47.27 11.17 -10.38
CA ILE A 2 -46.34 11.30 -11.50
C ILE A 2 -45.32 12.38 -11.11
N GLN A 3 -44.05 12.00 -10.87
CA GLN A 3 -42.94 12.90 -10.51
C GLN A 3 -42.45 13.79 -11.67
N GLY A 4 -43.21 13.91 -12.76
CA GLY A 4 -42.88 14.76 -13.91
C GLY A 4 -42.94 16.27 -13.60
N ASP A 5 -43.66 16.67 -12.55
CA ASP A 5 -43.84 18.08 -12.19
C ASP A 5 -42.61 18.71 -11.51
N LEU A 6 -41.67 17.92 -10.98
CA LEU A 6 -40.46 18.44 -10.31
C LEU A 6 -39.47 19.17 -11.24
N PHE A 7 -39.54 18.94 -12.55
CA PHE A 7 -38.68 19.62 -13.53
C PHE A 7 -39.23 20.97 -14.01
N LEU A 8 -40.54 21.20 -13.88
CA LEU A 8 -41.22 22.42 -14.33
C LEU A 8 -41.71 23.29 -13.17
N ASP A 9 -41.90 22.74 -11.98
CA ASP A 9 -42.35 23.49 -10.80
C ASP A 9 -41.36 24.57 -10.32
N PRO A 10 -40.02 24.40 -10.37
CA PRO A 10 -39.10 25.48 -10.04
C PRO A 10 -39.17 26.66 -11.03
N LEU A 11 -39.66 26.42 -12.25
CA LEU A 11 -39.91 27.47 -13.26
C LEU A 11 -41.31 28.09 -13.14
N ARG A 12 -42.27 27.40 -12.48
CA ARG A 12 -43.67 27.82 -12.36
C ARG A 12 -44.02 28.40 -10.98
N ALA A 13 -43.29 28.05 -9.93
CA ALA A 13 -43.55 28.47 -8.56
C ALA A 13 -42.67 29.68 -8.16
N GLY A 14 -43.15 30.88 -8.52
CA GLY A 14 -43.04 32.09 -7.70
C GLY A 14 -41.75 32.92 -7.77
N ASP A 15 -41.64 33.77 -8.80
CA ASP A 15 -40.79 34.97 -8.74
C ASP A 15 -41.67 36.25 -8.79
N PRO A 16 -41.71 37.08 -7.72
CA PRO A 16 -42.28 38.43 -7.74
C PRO A 16 -41.51 39.42 -8.64
N GLN A 17 -40.36 39.00 -9.18
CA GLN A 17 -39.52 39.71 -10.13
C GLN A 17 -39.49 39.01 -11.49
N GLN A 18 -40.64 38.56 -12.01
CA GLN A 18 -40.77 38.57 -13.47
C GLN A 18 -40.31 39.95 -13.94
N PRO A 19 -39.26 40.05 -14.78
CA PRO A 19 -38.92 41.33 -15.37
C PRO A 19 -40.19 41.84 -16.06
N PRO A 20 -40.50 43.15 -15.97
CA PRO A 20 -41.72 43.69 -16.54
C PRO A 20 -41.87 43.17 -17.97
N PRO A 21 -43.10 42.89 -18.46
CA PRO A 21 -43.33 42.33 -19.80
C PRO A 21 -42.59 43.09 -20.92
N GLU A 22 -42.21 44.34 -20.64
CA GLU A 22 -41.37 45.25 -21.42
C GLU A 22 -39.94 44.74 -21.70
N LEU A 23 -39.34 43.89 -20.86
CA LEU A 23 -38.03 43.24 -21.08
C LEU A 23 -38.13 42.04 -22.05
N TYR A 24 -39.33 41.50 -22.23
CA TYR A 24 -39.67 40.53 -23.28
C TYR A 24 -40.32 41.20 -24.51
N SER A 25 -40.65 42.50 -24.42
CA SER A 25 -41.03 43.27 -25.60
C SER A 25 -39.76 43.68 -26.32
N PHE A 26 -39.29 42.80 -27.21
CA PHE A 26 -38.53 43.28 -28.36
C PHE A 26 -39.40 44.37 -29.03
N GLY A 27 -38.84 45.57 -29.15
CA GLY A 27 -39.52 46.71 -29.74
C GLY A 27 -40.14 46.34 -31.09
N ASP A 28 -41.34 46.86 -31.30
CA ASP A 28 -42.23 46.61 -32.44
C ASP A 28 -42.63 45.14 -32.64
N THR A 29 -43.94 44.90 -32.56
CA THR A 29 -44.57 43.70 -33.11
C THR A 29 -43.99 43.41 -34.49
N PRO A 30 -43.30 42.26 -34.71
CA PRO A 30 -42.89 41.87 -36.05
C PRO A 30 -44.16 41.78 -36.89
N THR A 31 -44.23 42.55 -37.97
CA THR A 31 -45.25 42.45 -39.01
C THR A 31 -45.14 41.16 -39.84
N SER A 32 -44.35 40.19 -39.35
CA SER A 32 -44.12 38.88 -39.93
C SER A 32 -44.60 37.81 -38.93
N PRO A 33 -45.25 36.73 -39.37
CA PRO A 33 -45.58 35.61 -38.49
C PRO A 33 -44.30 35.11 -37.80
N PRO A 34 -44.38 34.61 -36.55
CA PRO A 34 -43.20 34.06 -35.89
C PRO A 34 -42.61 32.99 -36.80
N GLU A 35 -41.36 33.18 -37.25
CA GLU A 35 -40.63 32.12 -37.93
C GLU A 35 -40.69 30.90 -37.01
N SER A 36 -41.23 29.79 -37.53
CA SER A 36 -41.24 28.53 -36.81
C SER A 36 -39.78 28.07 -36.69
N VAL A 37 -39.14 28.38 -35.57
CA VAL A 37 -37.82 27.83 -35.26
C VAL A 37 -38.00 26.33 -35.09
N GLU A 38 -37.45 25.56 -36.01
CA GLU A 38 -37.49 24.10 -35.96
C GLU A 38 -36.56 23.63 -34.83
N VAL A 39 -37.15 23.25 -33.70
CA VAL A 39 -36.42 22.74 -32.53
C VAL A 39 -36.12 21.26 -32.76
N SER A 40 -34.84 20.89 -32.62
CA SER A 40 -34.42 19.51 -32.79
C SER A 40 -35.09 18.57 -31.77
N PRO A 41 -35.14 17.25 -32.04
CA PRO A 41 -35.71 16.27 -31.12
C PRO A 41 -35.23 16.39 -29.67
N GLY A 42 -33.92 16.63 -29.46
CA GLY A 42 -33.37 16.85 -28.12
C GLY A 42 -34.07 17.97 -27.35
N GLY A 43 -34.32 19.11 -28.01
CA GLY A 43 -35.06 20.25 -27.43
C GLY A 43 -36.57 20.01 -27.27
N ARG A 44 -37.13 19.04 -28.01
CA ARG A 44 -38.53 18.63 -27.86
C ARG A 44 -38.80 17.82 -26.61
N LEU A 45 -37.78 17.16 -26.03
CA LEU A 45 -37.89 16.34 -24.82
C LEU A 45 -38.64 17.04 -23.67
N LEU A 46 -38.43 18.35 -23.51
CA LEU A 46 -39.01 19.16 -22.44
C LEU A 46 -40.09 20.15 -22.91
N THR A 47 -40.41 20.18 -24.20
CA THR A 47 -41.43 21.05 -24.78
C THR A 47 -42.62 20.23 -25.30
N GLY A 48 -42.63 19.89 -26.59
CA GLY A 48 -43.69 19.09 -27.23
C GLY A 48 -43.68 17.60 -26.89
N GLY A 49 -42.62 17.12 -26.22
CA GLY A 49 -42.34 15.71 -25.97
C GLY A 49 -41.64 15.03 -27.14
N LEU A 50 -40.92 13.95 -26.86
CA LEU A 50 -40.40 13.04 -27.89
C LEU A 50 -41.52 12.12 -28.41
N THR A 51 -41.40 11.73 -29.67
CA THR A 51 -42.19 10.68 -30.31
C THR A 51 -41.33 9.44 -30.54
N PRO A 52 -41.92 8.25 -30.76
CA PRO A 52 -41.14 7.05 -31.09
C PRO A 52 -40.27 7.19 -32.36
N GLU A 53 -40.61 8.10 -33.28
CA GLU A 53 -39.83 8.40 -34.49
C GLU A 53 -38.54 9.17 -34.18
N ASP A 54 -38.46 9.83 -33.01
CA ASP A 54 -37.27 10.57 -32.56
C ASP A 54 -36.13 9.65 -32.08
N ALA A 55 -36.35 8.34 -32.05
CA ALA A 55 -35.39 7.37 -31.54
C ALA A 55 -34.09 7.26 -32.36
N ASP A 56 -34.08 7.79 -33.60
CA ASP A 56 -32.88 7.89 -34.44
C ASP A 56 -32.08 9.17 -34.18
N ALA A 57 -32.68 10.12 -33.46
CA ALA A 57 -32.08 11.40 -33.09
C ALA A 57 -31.71 11.46 -31.59
N VAL A 58 -32.42 10.74 -30.72
CA VAL A 58 -32.13 10.67 -29.28
C VAL A 58 -31.83 9.23 -28.86
N ARG A 59 -30.60 8.99 -28.41
CA ARG A 59 -30.12 7.69 -27.93
C ARG A 59 -30.00 7.68 -26.41
N LEU A 60 -30.39 6.57 -25.79
CA LEU A 60 -30.28 6.33 -24.35
C LEU A 60 -29.27 5.22 -24.08
N GLN A 61 -28.28 5.51 -23.24
CA GLN A 61 -27.22 4.57 -22.87
C GLN A 61 -27.05 4.52 -21.35
N GLN A 62 -26.98 3.30 -20.82
CA GLN A 62 -26.52 3.02 -19.46
C GLN A 62 -25.17 2.31 -19.46
N VAL A 63 -24.31 2.59 -18.49
CA VAL A 63 -23.00 1.92 -18.38
C VAL A 63 -22.64 1.57 -16.94
N ILE A 64 -21.62 0.72 -16.77
CA ILE A 64 -21.06 0.38 -15.45
C ILE A 64 -19.73 1.11 -15.25
N GLY A 65 -19.70 2.05 -14.30
CA GLY A 65 -18.52 2.83 -13.94
C GLY A 65 -18.31 4.08 -14.78
N LEU A 66 -17.76 5.13 -14.15
CA LEU A 66 -17.59 6.46 -14.76
C LEU A 66 -16.55 6.47 -15.89
N GLU A 67 -15.49 5.67 -15.77
CA GLU A 67 -14.53 5.48 -16.87
C GLU A 67 -15.21 4.86 -18.09
N THR A 68 -16.17 3.96 -17.89
CA THR A 68 -16.92 3.32 -18.98
C THR A 68 -17.83 4.32 -19.70
N GLU A 69 -18.35 5.36 -19.03
CA GLU A 69 -19.11 6.43 -19.73
C GLU A 69 -18.24 7.12 -20.78
N VAL A 70 -17.04 7.53 -20.36
CA VAL A 70 -16.08 8.20 -21.25
C VAL A 70 -15.64 7.26 -22.37
N ARG A 71 -15.30 6.02 -22.04
CA ARG A 71 -14.86 5.01 -23.04
C ARG A 71 -15.98 4.69 -24.01
N PHE A 72 -17.23 4.55 -23.55
CA PHE A 72 -18.38 4.31 -24.42
C PHE A 72 -18.51 5.41 -25.48
N VAL A 73 -18.47 6.69 -25.07
CA VAL A 73 -18.59 7.80 -26.02
C VAL A 73 -17.49 7.74 -27.07
N LEU A 74 -16.25 7.50 -26.65
CA LEU A 74 -15.11 7.46 -27.57
C LEU A 74 -15.16 6.23 -28.50
N ARG A 75 -15.65 5.07 -28.03
CA ARG A 75 -15.97 3.91 -28.88
C ARG A 75 -17.01 4.25 -29.92
N ASP A 76 -18.10 4.90 -29.52
CA ASP A 76 -19.22 5.23 -30.41
C ASP A 76 -18.77 6.22 -31.50
N VAL A 77 -18.03 7.25 -31.12
CA VAL A 77 -17.46 8.25 -32.04
C VAL A 77 -16.55 7.59 -33.09
N LEU A 78 -15.64 6.73 -32.65
CA LEU A 78 -14.68 6.07 -33.55
C LEU A 78 -15.36 5.01 -34.43
N ALA A 79 -16.23 4.17 -33.87
CA ALA A 79 -16.92 3.12 -34.60
C ALA A 79 -17.88 3.67 -35.65
N ALA A 80 -18.54 4.80 -35.37
CA ALA A 80 -19.40 5.49 -36.32
C ALA A 80 -18.63 6.35 -37.34
N GLY A 81 -17.30 6.50 -37.18
CA GLY A 81 -16.47 7.31 -38.07
C GLY A 81 -16.85 8.79 -38.08
N LEU A 82 -17.25 9.33 -36.93
CA LEU A 82 -17.66 10.74 -36.82
C LEU A 82 -16.45 11.67 -36.94
N ALA A 83 -16.61 12.78 -37.65
CA ALA A 83 -15.60 13.83 -37.67
C ALA A 83 -15.50 14.47 -36.27
N PHE A 84 -14.28 14.59 -35.72
CA PHE A 84 -14.09 15.07 -34.36
C PHE A 84 -14.58 16.52 -34.15
N ASP A 85 -14.45 17.36 -35.16
CA ASP A 85 -15.00 18.72 -35.18
C ASP A 85 -16.51 18.78 -35.47
N ASP A 86 -17.20 17.66 -35.38
CA ASP A 86 -18.66 17.60 -35.38
C ASP A 86 -19.21 16.93 -34.10
N VAL A 87 -18.33 16.67 -33.13
CA VAL A 87 -18.66 16.01 -31.87
C VAL A 87 -18.44 16.96 -30.68
N GLU A 88 -19.44 17.02 -29.81
CA GLU A 88 -19.39 17.70 -28.52
C GLU A 88 -19.75 16.72 -27.39
N ILE A 89 -18.94 16.68 -26.35
CA ILE A 89 -19.13 15.87 -25.15
C ILE A 89 -19.35 16.83 -23.98
N ALA A 90 -20.59 16.88 -23.51
CA ALA A 90 -21.00 17.63 -22.34
C ALA A 90 -20.97 16.74 -21.09
N TYR A 91 -20.54 17.29 -19.96
CA TYR A 91 -20.58 16.60 -18.66
C TYR A 91 -21.33 17.41 -17.60
N THR A 92 -22.08 16.72 -16.75
CA THR A 92 -22.94 17.34 -15.72
C THR A 92 -22.16 17.87 -14.51
N THR A 93 -20.99 17.29 -14.23
CA THR A 93 -20.11 17.68 -13.13
C THR A 93 -18.67 17.74 -13.60
N GLN A 94 -17.91 18.73 -13.14
CA GLN A 94 -16.51 18.91 -13.57
C GLN A 94 -15.61 17.76 -13.11
N THR A 95 -15.69 17.41 -11.82
CA THR A 95 -15.00 16.26 -11.25
C THR A 95 -16.00 15.11 -11.09
N PRO A 96 -15.70 13.91 -11.61
CA PRO A 96 -14.42 13.47 -12.19
C PRO A 96 -14.31 13.58 -13.72
N TYR A 97 -15.39 13.91 -14.45
CA TYR A 97 -15.45 13.77 -15.92
C TYR A 97 -14.38 14.53 -16.68
N GLN A 98 -14.07 15.78 -16.33
CA GLN A 98 -13.05 16.58 -17.00
C GLN A 98 -11.68 15.87 -16.95
N SER A 99 -11.33 15.30 -15.80
CA SER A 99 -10.09 14.55 -15.63
C SER A 99 -10.10 13.23 -16.40
N LEU A 100 -11.21 12.50 -16.36
CA LEU A 100 -11.32 11.22 -17.08
C LEU A 100 -11.26 11.42 -18.60
N LEU A 101 -11.92 12.46 -19.11
CA LEU A 101 -11.86 12.83 -20.52
C LEU A 101 -10.45 13.24 -20.91
N TYR A 102 -9.78 14.06 -20.09
CA TYR A 102 -8.38 14.42 -20.32
C TYR A 102 -7.44 13.21 -20.37
N ASP A 103 -7.54 12.32 -19.39
CA ASP A 103 -6.73 11.10 -19.36
C ASP A 103 -7.01 10.22 -20.59
N ALA A 104 -8.27 10.15 -21.06
CA ALA A 104 -8.66 9.36 -22.22
C ALA A 104 -8.13 9.93 -23.55
N VAL A 105 -8.29 11.25 -23.78
CA VAL A 105 -7.81 11.88 -25.02
C VAL A 105 -6.29 11.88 -25.11
N GLU A 106 -5.58 12.10 -24.00
CA GLU A 106 -4.11 12.01 -23.95
C GLU A 106 -3.62 10.58 -24.20
N ARG A 107 -4.29 9.57 -23.62
CA ARG A 107 -3.92 8.17 -23.79
C ARG A 107 -4.04 7.71 -25.24
N TRP A 108 -5.02 8.23 -25.97
CA TRP A 108 -5.34 7.81 -27.33
C TRP A 108 -4.93 8.83 -28.40
N ASP A 109 -4.19 9.88 -28.01
CA ASP A 109 -3.71 10.93 -28.89
C ASP A 109 -4.83 11.57 -29.75
N LEU A 110 -5.98 11.83 -29.10
CA LEU A 110 -7.16 12.40 -29.75
C LEU A 110 -7.15 13.93 -29.66
N PRO A 111 -7.35 14.66 -30.77
CA PRO A 111 -7.43 16.11 -30.74
C PRO A 111 -8.72 16.56 -30.01
N ALA A 112 -8.57 17.32 -28.93
CA ALA A 112 -9.68 17.75 -28.10
C ALA A 112 -9.48 19.15 -27.50
N ASP A 113 -10.55 19.94 -27.49
CA ASP A 113 -10.61 21.30 -26.96
C ASP A 113 -11.47 21.36 -25.69
N PHE A 114 -10.88 21.80 -24.58
CA PHE A 114 -11.56 21.92 -23.30
C PHE A 114 -12.09 23.34 -23.08
N ALA A 115 -13.42 23.48 -22.97
CA ALA A 115 -14.08 24.77 -22.76
C ALA A 115 -13.62 25.49 -21.47
N GLY A 116 -13.64 24.75 -20.35
CA GLY A 116 -13.20 25.24 -19.04
C GLY A 116 -11.72 24.97 -18.73
N GLY A 117 -10.95 24.54 -19.73
CA GLY A 117 -9.57 24.07 -19.56
C GLY A 117 -9.45 22.70 -18.91
N ILE A 118 -8.28 22.37 -18.38
CA ILE A 118 -7.99 21.14 -17.65
C ILE A 118 -7.49 21.47 -16.24
N PRO A 119 -7.70 20.61 -15.22
CA PRO A 119 -7.15 20.86 -13.89
C PRO A 119 -5.64 20.96 -13.95
N THR A 120 -5.09 22.06 -13.46
CA THR A 120 -3.64 22.32 -13.56
C THR A 120 -2.83 21.26 -12.81
N SER A 121 -3.43 20.68 -11.76
CA SER A 121 -2.91 19.54 -11.00
C SER A 121 -2.70 18.25 -11.82
N ARG A 122 -3.09 18.21 -13.10
CA ARG A 122 -2.80 17.10 -14.04
C ARG A 122 -1.56 17.35 -14.90
N THR A 123 -1.07 18.58 -14.97
CA THR A 123 0.17 18.94 -15.69
C THR A 123 1.40 18.64 -14.84
N ARG A 124 2.57 18.45 -15.44
CA ARG A 124 3.81 18.24 -14.65
C ARG A 124 4.11 19.41 -13.68
N PRO A 125 4.06 20.69 -14.11
CA PRO A 125 4.31 21.80 -13.20
C PRO A 125 3.27 21.91 -12.08
N GLY A 126 1.98 21.71 -12.39
CA GLY A 126 0.92 21.76 -11.39
C GLY A 126 0.96 20.62 -10.38
N ARG A 127 1.33 19.40 -10.81
CA ARG A 127 1.57 18.27 -9.89
C ARG A 127 2.73 18.55 -8.93
N GLY A 128 3.88 18.98 -9.46
CA GLY A 128 5.03 19.33 -8.64
C GLY A 128 4.72 20.47 -7.66
N LEU A 129 3.95 21.48 -8.10
CA LEU A 129 3.50 22.58 -7.26
C LEU A 129 2.58 22.12 -6.13
N THR A 130 1.60 21.27 -6.45
CA THR A 130 0.66 20.68 -5.49
C THR A 130 1.42 19.87 -4.43
N ALA A 131 2.39 19.07 -4.87
CA ALA A 131 3.27 18.28 -3.99
C ALA A 131 4.11 19.17 -3.06
N PHE A 132 4.75 20.20 -3.63
CA PHE A 132 5.61 21.12 -2.88
C PHE A 132 4.82 21.93 -1.84
N LEU A 133 3.68 22.50 -2.21
CA LEU A 133 2.79 23.22 -1.29
C LEU A 133 2.23 22.31 -0.21
N GLY A 134 1.80 21.09 -0.57
CA GLY A 134 1.32 20.09 0.39
C GLY A 134 2.39 19.69 1.41
N TRP A 135 3.64 19.57 0.99
CA TRP A 135 4.77 19.29 1.90
C TRP A 135 5.05 20.46 2.86
N ILE A 136 4.99 21.71 2.39
CA ILE A 136 5.10 22.90 3.26
C ILE A 136 3.92 23.00 4.23
N ALA A 137 2.70 22.74 3.76
CA ALA A 137 1.49 22.73 4.58
C ALA A 137 1.57 21.69 5.72
N GLN A 138 2.23 20.56 5.49
CA GLN A 138 2.49 19.52 6.49
C GLN A 138 3.69 19.80 7.42
N GLY A 139 4.32 20.98 7.32
CA GLY A 139 5.43 21.37 8.21
C GLY A 139 6.79 20.80 7.81
N LEU A 140 7.00 20.50 6.52
CA LEU A 140 8.24 19.94 5.97
C LEU A 140 8.56 18.55 6.54
N ASP A 141 7.61 17.62 6.46
CA ASP A 141 7.82 16.24 6.91
C ASP A 141 8.78 15.46 5.99
N GLY A 142 9.80 14.83 6.60
CA GLY A 142 10.82 14.09 5.86
C GLY A 142 10.32 12.78 5.23
N THR A 143 9.29 12.14 5.79
CA THR A 143 8.68 10.93 5.23
C THR A 143 7.82 11.29 4.02
N THR A 144 7.05 12.37 4.11
CA THR A 144 6.31 12.93 2.97
C THR A 144 7.28 13.28 1.84
N LEU A 145 8.38 13.98 2.12
CA LEU A 145 9.38 14.31 1.11
C LEU A 145 9.95 13.05 0.44
N ALA A 146 10.32 12.03 1.22
CA ALA A 146 10.79 10.76 0.65
C ALA A 146 9.75 10.10 -0.27
N GLY A 147 8.46 10.21 0.05
CA GLY A 147 7.36 9.79 -0.82
C GLY A 147 7.35 10.55 -2.15
N LEU A 148 7.40 11.89 -2.09
CA LEU A 148 7.37 12.78 -3.25
C LEU A 148 8.57 12.58 -4.20
N LEU A 149 9.76 12.34 -3.64
CA LEU A 149 10.96 12.02 -4.40
C LEU A 149 10.85 10.67 -5.11
N ARG A 150 10.25 9.67 -4.46
CA ARG A 150 10.04 8.33 -5.05
C ARG A 150 8.99 8.32 -6.15
N SER A 151 7.95 9.16 -6.03
CA SER A 151 6.90 9.30 -7.05
C SER A 151 7.32 10.23 -8.19
N GLY A 152 8.47 10.91 -8.08
CA GLY A 152 8.94 11.84 -9.11
C GLY A 152 8.16 13.16 -9.17
N GLU A 153 7.39 13.48 -8.11
CA GLU A 153 6.66 14.76 -8.03
C GLU A 153 7.59 15.92 -7.70
N ILE A 154 8.64 15.63 -6.94
CA ILE A 154 9.82 16.49 -6.80
C ILE A 154 11.00 15.71 -7.35
N CYS A 155 11.65 16.26 -8.37
CA CYS A 155 12.81 15.63 -9.00
C CYS A 155 13.81 16.70 -9.46
N TRP A 156 15.03 16.23 -9.75
CA TRP A 156 16.12 16.99 -10.34
C TRP A 156 16.82 16.09 -11.37
N SER A 157 17.38 16.69 -12.41
CA SER A 157 18.19 16.02 -13.41
C SER A 157 19.67 16.35 -13.18
N ASP A 158 20.51 15.33 -13.07
CA ASP A 158 21.98 15.46 -13.04
C ASP A 158 22.54 15.46 -14.48
N THR A 159 21.87 16.13 -15.43
CA THR A 159 22.24 16.15 -16.87
C THR A 159 23.41 17.07 -17.20
N GLU A 160 24.45 17.07 -16.37
CA GLU A 160 25.80 17.46 -16.77
C GLU A 160 26.77 16.27 -16.56
N VAL A 161 26.47 15.13 -17.17
CA VAL A 161 27.44 14.02 -17.27
C VAL A 161 27.53 13.57 -18.72
N SER A 162 28.65 13.97 -19.35
CA SER A 162 29.16 13.41 -20.59
C SER A 162 29.21 11.88 -20.52
N ASP A 163 29.02 11.22 -21.65
CA ASP A 163 28.95 9.78 -21.99
C ASP A 163 30.07 8.83 -21.46
N THR A 164 30.63 9.07 -20.26
CA THR A 164 31.71 8.29 -19.67
C THR A 164 31.48 8.06 -18.18
N LYS A 165 31.08 6.83 -17.85
CA LYS A 165 31.09 6.19 -16.51
C LYS A 165 30.31 6.93 -15.41
N VAL A 166 29.14 6.37 -15.07
CA VAL A 166 28.46 6.58 -13.78
C VAL A 166 29.49 6.43 -12.66
N THR A 167 29.83 7.52 -11.99
CA THR A 167 30.69 7.52 -10.81
C THR A 167 29.82 7.51 -9.56
N ASP A 168 30.29 6.90 -8.47
CA ASP A 168 29.61 6.70 -7.17
C ASP A 168 29.18 8.00 -6.42
N THR A 169 29.08 9.14 -7.11
CA THR A 169 28.84 10.49 -6.58
C THR A 169 27.45 11.07 -6.89
N GLU A 170 26.62 10.39 -7.67
CA GLU A 170 25.27 10.87 -8.02
C GLU A 170 24.24 10.57 -6.92
N ALA A 171 23.40 11.56 -6.60
CA ALA A 171 22.35 11.46 -5.59
C ALA A 171 20.97 11.48 -6.24
N THR A 172 20.58 10.34 -6.81
CA THR A 172 19.25 10.20 -7.41
C THR A 172 18.14 10.45 -6.37
N PRO A 173 16.96 10.99 -6.76
CA PRO A 173 15.83 11.19 -5.84
C PRO A 173 15.46 9.92 -5.05
N GLY A 174 15.55 8.75 -5.67
CA GLY A 174 15.29 7.46 -5.04
C GLY A 174 16.32 7.08 -3.96
N MET A 175 17.61 7.39 -4.18
CA MET A 175 18.66 7.22 -3.17
C MET A 175 18.46 8.16 -1.99
N VAL A 176 18.18 9.44 -2.26
CA VAL A 176 17.90 10.43 -1.21
C VAL A 176 16.68 10.03 -0.40
N ALA A 177 15.58 9.63 -1.04
CA ALA A 177 14.39 9.16 -0.35
C ALA A 177 14.67 7.95 0.56
N ARG A 178 15.43 6.97 0.07
CA ARG A 178 15.86 5.81 0.88
C ARG A 178 16.69 6.28 2.08
N GLY A 179 17.63 7.20 1.86
CA GLY A 179 18.46 7.78 2.90
C GLY A 179 17.63 8.48 3.98
N LEU A 180 16.68 9.33 3.59
CA LEU A 180 15.78 10.02 4.52
C LEU A 180 14.98 9.04 5.40
N LEU A 181 14.46 7.96 4.81
CA LEU A 181 13.73 6.94 5.56
C LEU A 181 14.62 6.15 6.52
N GLN A 182 15.83 5.76 6.07
CA GLN A 182 16.80 5.05 6.89
C GLN A 182 17.31 5.92 8.05
N GLY A 183 17.57 7.19 7.77
CA GLY A 183 17.99 8.19 8.74
C GLY A 183 16.86 8.70 9.65
N ARG A 184 15.61 8.25 9.45
CA ARG A 184 14.41 8.73 10.18
C ARG A 184 14.26 10.24 10.13
N ALA A 185 14.18 10.77 8.91
CA ALA A 185 13.91 12.19 8.69
C ALA A 185 12.61 12.61 9.39
N ALA A 186 12.71 13.62 10.23
CA ALA A 186 11.58 14.21 10.94
C ALA A 186 11.11 15.50 10.25
N GLN A 187 10.21 16.23 10.91
CA GLN A 187 9.73 17.51 10.41
C GLN A 187 10.79 18.61 10.50
N GLY A 188 10.88 19.42 9.45
CA GLY A 188 11.73 20.59 9.37
C GLY A 188 13.07 20.38 8.67
N LYS A 189 13.57 21.44 8.04
CA LYS A 189 14.83 21.48 7.26
C LYS A 189 16.00 20.83 8.00
N GLY A 190 16.25 21.24 9.25
CA GLY A 190 17.37 20.73 10.03
C GLY A 190 17.27 19.22 10.33
N GLN A 191 16.07 18.70 10.56
CA GLN A 191 15.88 17.28 10.87
C GLN A 191 15.98 16.39 9.63
N ILE A 192 15.58 16.90 8.47
CA ILE A 192 15.76 16.24 7.18
C ILE A 192 17.25 16.12 6.85
N LEU A 193 18.00 17.21 6.96
CA LEU A 193 19.45 17.19 6.68
C LEU A 193 20.21 16.31 7.70
N ALA A 194 19.89 16.43 8.98
CA ALA A 194 20.48 15.59 10.02
C ALA A 194 20.20 14.09 9.82
N ALA A 195 19.13 13.72 9.11
CA ALA A 195 18.86 12.32 8.77
C ALA A 195 19.90 11.73 7.83
N LEU A 196 20.40 12.52 6.89
CA LEU A 196 21.46 12.11 5.99
C LEU A 196 22.80 12.03 6.74
N ASP A 197 23.09 12.98 7.64
CA ASP A 197 24.31 12.97 8.46
C ASP A 197 24.42 11.72 9.37
N ARG A 198 23.28 11.17 9.81
CA ARG A 198 23.24 9.91 10.57
C ARG A 198 23.68 8.69 9.77
N LEU A 199 23.58 8.73 8.45
CA LEU A 199 24.06 7.65 7.57
C LEU A 199 25.56 7.73 7.35
N ASP A 200 26.09 8.95 7.39
CA ASP A 200 27.52 9.25 7.23
C ASP A 200 28.33 8.67 8.42
N THR A 201 27.84 8.90 9.64
CA THR A 201 28.50 8.45 10.88
C THR A 201 28.55 6.93 11.08
N ASN A 202 27.76 6.15 10.34
CA ASN A 202 27.67 4.69 10.49
C ASN A 202 28.27 3.89 9.32
N SER A 203 28.84 4.53 8.28
CA SER A 203 29.30 3.86 7.05
C SER A 203 30.82 3.88 6.88
N THR A 204 31.40 2.77 6.41
CA THR A 204 32.75 2.71 5.85
C THR A 204 32.84 3.56 4.57
N SER A 205 33.71 4.58 4.57
CA SER A 205 34.32 5.43 3.50
C SER A 205 33.72 5.54 2.08
N HIS A 206 33.02 4.54 1.53
CA HIS A 206 32.44 4.53 0.18
C HIS A 206 31.07 5.24 0.07
N ASN A 207 30.44 5.67 1.18
CA ASN A 207 29.11 6.31 1.18
C ASN A 207 29.11 7.86 1.23
N LEU A 208 30.27 8.52 1.26
CA LEU A 208 30.37 9.97 1.50
C LEU A 208 29.92 10.84 0.31
N GLY A 209 30.15 10.37 -0.93
CA GLY A 209 29.95 11.18 -2.14
C GLY A 209 28.49 11.54 -2.41
N TRP A 210 27.59 10.55 -2.36
CA TRP A 210 26.16 10.77 -2.63
C TRP A 210 25.47 11.55 -1.51
N VAL A 211 25.91 11.43 -0.24
CA VAL A 211 25.33 12.21 0.88
C VAL A 211 25.60 13.70 0.68
N ALA A 212 26.83 14.07 0.31
CA ALA A 212 27.16 15.46 0.00
C ALA A 212 26.36 16.00 -1.20
N ALA A 213 26.17 15.19 -2.24
CA ALA A 213 25.32 15.56 -3.37
C ALA A 213 23.84 15.72 -2.95
N ALA A 214 23.32 14.82 -2.12
CA ALA A 214 21.98 14.91 -1.55
C ALA A 214 21.77 16.20 -0.74
N HIS A 215 22.76 16.60 0.07
CA HIS A 215 22.75 17.88 0.79
C HIS A 215 22.66 19.07 -0.15
N ARG A 216 23.38 19.07 -1.29
CA ARG A 216 23.27 20.14 -2.28
C ARG A 216 21.87 20.22 -2.89
N HIS A 217 21.32 19.10 -3.37
CA HIS A 217 19.98 19.09 -3.98
C HIS A 217 18.90 19.51 -2.98
N LEU A 218 18.92 18.97 -1.77
CA LEU A 218 17.99 19.39 -0.72
C LEU A 218 18.20 20.86 -0.33
N GLY A 219 19.44 21.33 -0.30
CA GLY A 219 19.77 22.75 -0.11
C GLY A 219 19.08 23.64 -1.13
N THR A 220 19.20 23.32 -2.42
CA THR A 220 18.52 24.07 -3.49
C THR A 220 16.99 24.01 -3.38
N LEU A 221 16.42 22.88 -2.93
CA LEU A 221 14.98 22.80 -2.69
C LEU A 221 14.56 23.69 -1.50
N PHE A 222 15.36 23.72 -0.44
CA PHE A 222 15.08 24.52 0.75
C PHE A 222 15.25 26.03 0.54
N GLU A 223 16.05 26.46 -0.43
CA GLU A 223 16.12 27.88 -0.84
C GLU A 223 14.80 28.40 -1.40
N CYS A 224 13.96 27.52 -1.95
CA CYS A 224 12.63 27.87 -2.42
C CYS A 224 11.60 28.05 -1.28
N ILE A 225 12.01 27.88 -0.02
CA ILE A 225 11.13 27.97 1.15
C ILE A 225 11.58 29.16 1.99
N PRO A 226 10.72 30.17 2.20
CA PRO A 226 11.09 31.32 3.02
C PRO A 226 11.22 30.93 4.49
N ASP A 227 12.15 31.57 5.20
CA ASP A 227 12.30 31.38 6.65
C ASP A 227 11.19 32.06 7.46
N GLY A 228 10.56 33.11 6.89
CA GLY A 228 9.46 33.86 7.50
C GLY A 228 8.06 33.36 7.13
N ASP A 229 7.06 33.92 7.81
CA ASP A 229 5.63 33.68 7.56
C ASP A 229 5.03 34.72 6.58
N GLY A 230 5.83 35.33 5.71
CA GLY A 230 5.35 36.29 4.71
C GLY A 230 4.67 35.59 3.52
N ALA A 231 3.45 36.04 3.16
CA ALA A 231 2.73 35.48 2.02
C ALA A 231 3.46 35.75 0.69
N ASP A 232 3.96 36.97 0.49
CA ASP A 232 4.73 37.36 -0.70
C ASP A 232 6.05 36.58 -0.79
N ASP A 233 6.71 36.34 0.36
CA ASP A 233 7.93 35.52 0.42
C ASP A 233 7.66 34.07 0.02
N LEU A 234 6.50 33.52 0.45
CA LEU A 234 6.08 32.17 0.06
C LEU A 234 5.78 32.10 -1.43
N VAL A 235 5.08 33.09 -1.99
CA VAL A 235 4.82 33.17 -3.44
C VAL A 235 6.14 33.25 -4.21
N ALA A 236 7.08 34.09 -3.79
CA ALA A 236 8.40 34.20 -4.42
C ALA A 236 9.18 32.87 -4.38
N GLY A 237 9.14 32.16 -3.26
CA GLY A 237 9.74 30.83 -3.11
C GLY A 237 9.10 29.79 -4.03
N VAL A 238 7.77 29.79 -4.13
CA VAL A 238 6.99 28.91 -5.01
C VAL A 238 7.28 29.19 -6.49
N VAL A 239 7.35 30.46 -6.89
CA VAL A 239 7.73 30.87 -8.25
C VAL A 239 9.15 30.39 -8.57
N THR A 240 10.08 30.53 -7.63
CA THR A 240 11.45 30.03 -7.77
C THR A 240 11.47 28.51 -7.96
N PHE A 241 10.67 27.77 -7.18
CA PHE A 241 10.53 26.31 -7.34
C PHE A 241 10.03 25.94 -8.74
N LEU A 242 8.96 26.59 -9.23
CA LEU A 242 8.43 26.35 -10.58
C LEU A 242 9.46 26.65 -11.67
N GLN A 243 10.21 27.74 -11.55
CA GLN A 243 11.23 28.14 -12.52
C GLN A 243 12.42 27.16 -12.56
N ARG A 244 12.71 26.48 -11.45
CA ARG A 244 13.78 25.47 -11.33
C ARG A 244 13.38 24.08 -11.86
N GLN A 245 12.11 23.85 -12.19
CA GLN A 245 11.71 22.56 -12.77
C GLN A 245 12.32 22.37 -14.16
N ASP A 246 12.94 21.20 -14.37
CA ASP A 246 13.46 20.82 -15.67
C ASP A 246 12.33 20.42 -16.62
N LEU A 247 12.05 21.32 -17.56
CA LEU A 247 11.12 21.14 -18.68
C LEU A 247 11.85 21.36 -20.01
N SER A 248 13.14 20.97 -20.08
CA SER A 248 14.02 21.19 -21.23
C SER A 248 13.70 20.30 -22.45
N GLY A 249 12.78 19.34 -22.30
CA GLY A 249 12.36 18.47 -23.39
C GLY A 249 11.71 19.24 -24.56
N THR A 250 11.73 18.60 -25.73
CA THR A 250 11.26 19.19 -27.00
C THR A 250 9.93 18.60 -27.49
N THR A 251 9.28 17.75 -26.70
CA THR A 251 7.97 17.19 -27.08
C THR A 251 6.89 18.26 -27.01
N GLU A 252 5.76 18.05 -27.70
CA GLU A 252 4.59 18.95 -27.60
C GLU A 252 4.11 19.10 -26.15
N ARG A 253 4.16 17.99 -25.40
CA ARG A 253 3.87 17.99 -23.96
C ARG A 253 4.83 18.88 -23.15
N ASP A 254 6.12 18.90 -23.48
CA ASP A 254 7.08 19.76 -22.80
C ASP A 254 6.88 21.24 -23.16
N MET A 255 6.47 21.54 -24.39
CA MET A 255 6.06 22.90 -24.79
C MET A 255 4.83 23.37 -24.02
N ARG A 256 3.84 22.49 -23.91
CA ARG A 256 2.60 22.71 -23.15
C ARG A 256 2.87 22.95 -21.67
N ASP A 257 3.65 22.07 -21.03
CA ASP A 257 4.04 22.21 -19.62
C ASP A 257 4.79 23.54 -19.38
N ARG A 258 5.59 24.03 -20.36
CA ARG A 258 6.24 25.34 -20.28
C ARG A 258 5.25 26.51 -20.33
N ASP A 259 4.20 26.45 -21.15
CA ASP A 259 3.15 27.49 -21.18
C ASP A 259 2.36 27.50 -19.87
N VAL A 260 1.96 26.33 -19.38
CA VAL A 260 1.25 26.19 -18.10
C VAL A 260 2.07 26.73 -16.95
N ARG A 261 3.38 26.41 -16.89
CA ARG A 261 4.30 27.00 -15.90
C ARG A 261 4.35 28.52 -16.01
N GLY A 262 4.43 29.07 -17.23
CA GLY A 262 4.45 30.52 -17.45
C GLY A 262 3.22 31.22 -16.90
N ARG A 263 2.03 30.68 -17.19
CA ARG A 263 0.75 31.19 -16.67
C ARG A 263 0.67 31.09 -15.15
N LEU A 264 1.00 29.93 -14.58
CA LEU A 264 1.05 29.75 -13.12
C LEU A 264 1.96 30.78 -12.44
N VAL A 265 3.12 31.06 -13.01
CA VAL A 265 4.03 32.08 -12.47
C VAL A 265 3.38 33.46 -12.51
N THR A 266 2.76 33.85 -13.63
CA THR A 266 2.05 35.14 -13.74
C THR A 266 0.88 35.24 -12.75
N ASP A 267 0.06 34.20 -12.65
CA ASP A 267 -1.10 34.17 -11.76
C ASP A 267 -0.69 34.21 -10.29
N LEU A 268 0.35 33.48 -9.90
CA LEU A 268 0.91 33.52 -8.56
C LEU A 268 1.49 34.89 -8.23
N GLN A 269 2.24 35.51 -9.16
CA GLN A 269 2.79 36.85 -8.98
C GLN A 269 1.70 37.92 -8.82
N SER A 270 0.51 37.72 -9.42
CA SER A 270 -0.63 38.62 -9.27
C SER A 270 -1.22 38.61 -7.84
N LEU A 271 -0.91 37.59 -7.04
CA LEU A 271 -1.32 37.50 -5.64
C LEU A 271 -0.42 38.31 -4.70
N CYS A 272 0.75 38.76 -5.16
CA CYS A 272 1.67 39.54 -4.33
C CYS A 272 1.09 40.92 -3.96
N GLY A 273 1.39 41.41 -2.77
CA GLY A 273 0.94 42.73 -2.31
C GLY A 273 -0.52 42.79 -1.84
N LEU A 274 -1.20 41.64 -1.77
CA LEU A 274 -2.50 41.53 -1.12
C LEU A 274 -2.34 41.59 0.42
N PRO A 275 -3.28 42.19 1.17
CA PRO A 275 -3.22 42.22 2.63
C PRO A 275 -3.18 40.81 3.21
N ALA A 276 -2.03 40.42 3.77
CA ALA A 276 -1.86 39.12 4.39
C ALA A 276 -2.38 39.13 5.83
N ALA A 277 -3.16 38.12 6.20
CA ALA A 277 -3.43 37.82 7.60
C ALA A 277 -2.15 37.25 8.25
N SER A 278 -1.90 37.57 9.52
CA SER A 278 -0.82 36.94 10.29
C SER A 278 -1.18 35.47 10.57
N VAL A 279 -0.75 34.59 9.66
CA VAL A 279 -0.94 33.14 9.73
C VAL A 279 0.38 32.46 9.39
N SER A 280 0.60 31.25 9.92
CA SER A 280 1.83 30.50 9.69
C SER A 280 2.03 30.15 8.22
N ARG A 281 3.28 29.97 7.80
CA ARG A 281 3.67 29.50 6.47
C ARG A 281 2.91 28.25 6.04
N SER A 282 2.70 27.30 6.95
CA SER A 282 1.92 26.08 6.67
C SER A 282 0.47 26.37 6.31
N ALA A 283 -0.19 27.30 7.03
CA ALA A 283 -1.56 27.71 6.72
C ALA A 283 -1.64 28.48 5.40
N GLN A 284 -0.64 29.30 5.08
CA GLN A 284 -0.55 30.00 3.80
C GLN A 284 -0.34 29.02 2.64
N ALA A 285 0.56 28.05 2.80
CA ALA A 285 0.78 27.00 1.82
C ALA A 285 -0.48 26.17 1.57
N GLN A 286 -1.28 25.88 2.61
CA GLN A 286 -2.57 25.22 2.45
C GLN A 286 -3.55 26.07 1.64
N ARG A 287 -3.63 27.38 1.88
CA ARG A 287 -4.50 28.28 1.09
C ARG A 287 -4.08 28.32 -0.39
N LEU A 288 -2.78 28.42 -0.66
CA LEU A 288 -2.27 28.38 -2.03
C LEU A 288 -2.54 27.02 -2.68
N LEU A 289 -2.39 25.93 -1.93
CA LEU A 289 -2.72 24.59 -2.41
C LEU A 289 -4.19 24.49 -2.82
N ASP A 290 -5.12 24.98 -1.99
CA ASP A 290 -6.55 24.97 -2.27
C ASP A 290 -6.91 25.83 -3.51
N LEU A 291 -6.14 26.88 -3.80
CA LEU A 291 -6.27 27.69 -5.02
C LEU A 291 -5.77 26.92 -6.25
N VAL A 292 -4.56 26.34 -6.17
CA VAL A 292 -3.95 25.56 -7.26
C VAL A 292 -4.81 24.34 -7.61
N GLN A 293 -5.41 23.67 -6.61
CA GLN A 293 -6.29 22.53 -6.83
C GLN A 293 -7.59 22.88 -7.58
N ARG A 294 -8.03 24.15 -7.51
CA ARG A 294 -9.19 24.66 -8.25
C ARG A 294 -8.83 25.35 -9.56
N HIS A 295 -7.54 25.55 -9.81
CA HIS A 295 -7.05 26.24 -10.99
C HIS A 295 -7.13 25.34 -12.22
N THR A 296 -7.71 25.85 -13.31
CA THR A 296 -7.66 25.20 -14.61
C THR A 296 -6.71 25.95 -15.55
N SER A 297 -6.02 25.20 -16.40
CA SER A 297 -5.15 25.72 -17.44
C SER A 297 -5.72 25.35 -18.82
N GLU A 298 -5.27 26.04 -19.87
CA GLU A 298 -5.51 25.59 -21.25
C GLU A 298 -6.98 25.53 -21.68
N ALA A 299 -7.79 26.47 -21.20
CA ALA A 299 -9.09 26.71 -21.81
C ALA A 299 -8.90 27.12 -23.28
N SER A 300 -9.54 26.40 -24.19
CA SER A 300 -9.44 26.66 -25.63
C SER A 300 -10.82 26.85 -26.28
N PRO A 301 -10.93 27.69 -27.33
CA PRO A 301 -12.11 27.71 -28.19
C PRO A 301 -12.13 26.49 -29.11
N ALA A 302 -13.31 26.07 -29.55
CA ALA A 302 -13.46 24.93 -30.45
C ALA A 302 -12.70 25.14 -31.78
N GLN A 303 -11.82 24.21 -32.12
CA GLN A 303 -11.01 24.23 -33.35
C GLN A 303 -11.54 23.23 -34.39
N PRO A 304 -11.19 23.42 -35.68
CA PRO A 304 -11.35 22.38 -36.70
C PRO A 304 -10.51 21.14 -36.38
N GLY A 305 -11.02 19.96 -36.74
CA GLY A 305 -10.39 18.66 -36.45
C GLY A 305 -10.42 18.18 -34.98
N SER A 306 -11.00 18.91 -34.02
CA SER A 306 -10.95 18.57 -32.59
C SER A 306 -12.32 18.32 -31.95
N LEU A 307 -12.38 17.34 -31.05
CA LEU A 307 -13.52 17.08 -30.16
C LEU A 307 -13.77 18.30 -29.26
N ARG A 308 -15.05 18.67 -29.03
CA ARG A 308 -15.38 19.71 -28.05
C ARG A 308 -15.77 19.10 -26.71
N LEU A 309 -15.06 19.45 -25.64
CA LEU A 309 -15.34 18.99 -24.28
C LEU A 309 -15.77 20.17 -23.40
N ALA A 310 -16.96 20.08 -22.78
CA ALA A 310 -17.51 21.20 -22.02
C ALA A 310 -18.37 20.77 -20.82
N GLY A 311 -18.37 21.58 -19.77
CA GLY A 311 -19.43 21.49 -18.75
C GLY A 311 -20.75 22.01 -19.31
N LEU A 312 -21.89 21.65 -18.70
CA LEU A 312 -23.21 22.13 -19.13
C LEU A 312 -23.31 23.65 -19.39
N PRO A 313 -22.70 24.54 -18.56
CA PRO A 313 -22.77 25.98 -18.83
C PRO A 313 -22.11 26.41 -20.14
N ASP A 314 -21.06 25.72 -20.58
CA ASP A 314 -20.23 26.10 -21.72
C ASP A 314 -20.53 25.28 -22.99
N ALA A 315 -21.39 24.25 -22.87
CA ALA A 315 -21.73 23.34 -23.97
C ALA A 315 -22.76 23.94 -24.95
N GLY A 316 -22.81 23.45 -26.18
CA GLY A 316 -23.83 23.77 -27.18
C GLY A 316 -23.58 25.06 -27.98
N TYR A 317 -22.59 25.86 -27.60
CA TYR A 317 -22.18 27.05 -28.37
C TYR A 317 -21.31 26.72 -29.58
N ALA A 318 -20.75 25.51 -29.64
CA ALA A 318 -19.91 25.08 -30.76
C ALA A 318 -20.72 24.63 -32.00
N GLY A 319 -22.04 24.40 -31.85
CA GLY A 319 -22.92 24.01 -32.95
C GLY A 319 -22.62 22.63 -33.56
N ARG A 320 -21.98 21.73 -32.80
CA ARG A 320 -21.61 20.37 -33.24
C ARG A 320 -22.87 19.49 -33.37
N ARG A 321 -22.98 18.67 -34.43
CA ARG A 321 -24.20 17.88 -34.70
C ARG A 321 -24.34 16.64 -33.83
N HIS A 322 -23.25 16.15 -33.24
CA HIS A 322 -23.27 14.97 -32.37
C HIS A 322 -22.97 15.37 -30.92
N LEU A 323 -24.01 15.39 -30.09
CA LEU A 323 -23.92 15.77 -28.68
C LEU A 323 -24.01 14.53 -27.78
N TYR A 324 -23.02 14.32 -26.93
CA TYR A 324 -23.05 13.33 -25.85
C TYR A 324 -23.18 14.03 -24.51
N ILE A 325 -24.05 13.56 -23.62
CA ILE A 325 -24.24 14.13 -22.28
C ILE A 325 -23.98 13.06 -21.23
N LEU A 326 -22.89 13.25 -20.47
CA LEU A 326 -22.40 12.34 -19.43
C LEU A 326 -22.92 12.70 -18.04
N GLY A 327 -23.05 11.70 -17.17
CA GLY A 327 -23.43 11.85 -15.77
C GLY A 327 -24.90 12.21 -15.56
N LEU A 328 -25.81 11.63 -16.33
CA LEU A 328 -27.27 11.79 -16.15
C LEU A 328 -27.85 10.78 -15.16
N ASP A 329 -27.20 10.64 -14.01
CA ASP A 329 -27.61 9.84 -12.86
C ASP A 329 -27.75 10.72 -11.60
N GLU A 330 -28.46 10.21 -10.59
CA GLU A 330 -28.77 10.94 -9.35
C GLU A 330 -27.54 11.31 -8.51
N SER A 331 -26.38 10.67 -8.73
CA SER A 331 -25.16 10.96 -7.98
C SER A 331 -24.46 12.22 -8.48
N HIS A 332 -24.66 12.58 -9.76
CA HIS A 332 -24.00 13.72 -10.39
C HIS A 332 -24.96 14.86 -10.72
N PHE A 333 -26.16 14.56 -11.17
CA PHE A 333 -27.11 15.56 -11.69
C PHE A 333 -28.46 15.48 -10.97
N PRO A 334 -29.07 16.62 -10.58
CA PRO A 334 -28.69 18.02 -10.85
C PRO A 334 -27.64 18.60 -9.87
N GLY A 335 -26.96 17.74 -9.12
CA GLY A 335 -26.04 18.11 -8.04
C GLY A 335 -26.67 17.96 -6.66
N LEU A 336 -25.84 17.98 -5.62
CA LEU A 336 -26.30 17.85 -4.23
C LEU A 336 -27.08 19.11 -3.82
N MET A 337 -28.32 18.93 -3.38
CA MET A 337 -29.09 20.00 -2.73
C MET A 337 -28.54 20.19 -1.31
N GLY A 338 -27.97 21.36 -1.04
CA GLY A 338 -27.42 21.74 0.25
C GLY A 338 -27.87 23.13 0.68
N GLN A 339 -27.64 23.47 1.95
CA GLN A 339 -27.73 24.86 2.41
C GLN A 339 -26.34 25.48 2.37
N ASP A 340 -26.27 26.78 2.08
CA ASP A 340 -25.01 27.51 2.17
C ASP A 340 -24.56 27.55 3.64
N PRO A 341 -23.28 27.23 3.93
CA PRO A 341 -22.79 27.08 5.29
C PRO A 341 -22.60 28.42 6.03
N ILE A 342 -22.71 29.55 5.34
CA ILE A 342 -22.56 30.91 5.88
C ILE A 342 -23.91 31.60 6.03
N LEU A 343 -24.76 31.53 5.00
CA LEU A 343 -26.08 32.17 4.98
C LEU A 343 -27.15 31.20 4.46
N LEU A 344 -28.01 30.73 5.35
CA LEU A 344 -29.10 29.82 5.00
C LEU A 344 -30.06 30.50 4.01
N ASP A 345 -30.76 29.71 3.20
CA ASP A 345 -31.71 30.24 2.22
C ASP A 345 -32.82 31.08 2.86
N GLU A 346 -33.23 30.77 4.09
CA GLU A 346 -34.18 31.58 4.86
C GLU A 346 -33.61 32.96 5.20
N GLU A 347 -32.34 33.02 5.58
CA GLU A 347 -31.62 34.26 5.89
C GLU A 347 -31.39 35.08 4.61
N ARG A 348 -31.03 34.43 3.49
CA ARG A 348 -30.90 35.06 2.18
C ARG A 348 -32.21 35.73 1.75
N ARG A 349 -33.35 35.02 1.86
CA ARG A 349 -34.68 35.58 1.58
C ARG A 349 -35.01 36.76 2.49
N ALA A 350 -34.66 36.68 3.77
CA ALA A 350 -34.91 37.76 4.73
C ALA A 350 -34.06 39.01 4.46
N ILE A 351 -32.83 38.85 3.96
CA ILE A 351 -31.92 39.96 3.63
C ILE A 351 -32.33 40.64 2.33
N SER A 352 -32.53 39.87 1.25
CA SER A 352 -32.96 40.42 -0.04
C SER A 352 -33.50 39.34 -0.96
N PRO A 353 -34.61 39.59 -1.67
CA PRO A 353 -35.13 38.66 -2.68
C PRO A 353 -34.16 38.46 -3.86
N SER A 354 -33.18 39.35 -4.06
CA SER A 354 -32.20 39.26 -5.15
C SER A 354 -31.00 38.34 -4.83
N LEU A 355 -30.89 37.82 -3.60
CA LEU A 355 -29.84 36.87 -3.26
C LEU A 355 -30.18 35.48 -3.81
N GLN A 356 -29.27 34.90 -4.58
CA GLN A 356 -29.42 33.54 -5.09
C GLN A 356 -29.51 32.54 -3.93
N LEU A 357 -30.55 31.72 -3.95
CA LEU A 357 -30.75 30.62 -3.01
C LEU A 357 -29.98 29.39 -3.47
N GLU A 358 -29.42 28.62 -2.54
CA GLU A 358 -28.76 27.36 -2.88
C GLU A 358 -29.74 26.33 -3.46
N THR A 359 -31.01 26.34 -3.01
CA THR A 359 -32.06 25.51 -3.64
C THR A 359 -32.26 25.78 -5.13
N HIS A 360 -31.90 26.97 -5.63
CA HIS A 360 -32.01 27.31 -7.05
C HIS A 360 -30.87 26.75 -7.91
N ARG A 361 -29.76 26.27 -7.33
CA ARG A 361 -28.64 25.72 -8.10
C ARG A 361 -29.03 24.49 -8.92
N ALA A 362 -29.80 23.58 -8.34
CA ALA A 362 -30.34 22.42 -9.07
C ALA A 362 -31.21 22.87 -10.26
N GLY A 363 -32.01 23.92 -10.06
CA GLY A 363 -32.80 24.55 -11.12
C GLY A 363 -31.93 25.20 -12.21
N SER A 364 -30.81 25.82 -11.84
CA SER A 364 -29.85 26.39 -12.79
C SER A 364 -29.15 25.30 -13.61
N ALA A 365 -28.70 24.20 -12.99
CA ALA A 365 -28.13 23.06 -13.69
C ALA A 365 -29.14 22.41 -14.63
N ALA A 366 -30.40 22.26 -14.19
CA ALA A 366 -31.50 21.86 -15.04
C ALA A 366 -31.65 22.79 -16.24
N PHE A 367 -31.76 24.10 -16.01
CA PHE A 367 -31.86 25.11 -17.08
C PHE A 367 -30.72 25.00 -18.11
N GLN A 368 -29.47 24.80 -17.67
CA GLN A 368 -28.34 24.63 -18.60
C GLN A 368 -28.47 23.38 -19.46
N LEU A 369 -28.97 22.27 -18.89
CA LEU A 369 -29.29 21.07 -19.66
C LEU A 369 -30.42 21.32 -20.67
N ILE A 370 -31.50 22.02 -20.26
CA ILE A 370 -32.60 22.40 -21.18
C ILE A 370 -32.07 23.24 -22.33
N ARG A 371 -31.27 24.28 -22.03
CA ARG A 371 -30.64 25.15 -23.02
C ARG A 371 -29.84 24.32 -24.01
N LEU A 372 -28.94 23.48 -23.51
CA LEU A 372 -28.08 22.62 -24.32
C LEU A 372 -28.89 21.73 -25.28
N LEU A 373 -29.92 21.04 -24.75
CA LEU A 373 -30.81 20.19 -25.54
C LEU A 373 -31.58 21.00 -26.59
N GLY A 374 -32.06 22.19 -26.22
CA GLY A 374 -32.76 23.11 -27.11
C GLY A 374 -31.91 23.64 -28.28
N THR A 375 -30.61 23.76 -28.06
CA THR A 375 -29.65 24.23 -29.08
C THR A 375 -28.99 23.12 -29.89
N ALA A 376 -29.17 21.85 -29.51
CA ALA A 376 -28.49 20.72 -30.14
C ALA A 376 -28.94 20.58 -31.60
N PRO A 377 -28.06 20.75 -32.61
CA PRO A 377 -28.50 20.80 -34.01
C PRO A 377 -28.69 19.41 -34.66
N GLY A 378 -28.39 18.32 -33.94
CA GLY A 378 -28.43 16.97 -34.50
C GLY A 378 -28.73 15.88 -33.46
N ARG A 379 -27.92 14.81 -33.46
CA ARG A 379 -28.11 13.64 -32.61
C ARG A 379 -27.67 13.91 -31.18
N VAL A 380 -28.47 13.46 -30.22
CA VAL A 380 -28.21 13.56 -28.79
C VAL A 380 -28.13 12.16 -28.18
N THR A 381 -27.02 11.86 -27.50
CA THR A 381 -26.84 10.64 -26.73
C THR A 381 -26.80 10.98 -25.25
N LEU A 382 -27.80 10.50 -24.51
CA LEU A 382 -27.88 10.63 -23.06
C LEU A 382 -27.23 9.41 -22.41
N VAL A 383 -26.27 9.64 -21.50
CA VAL A 383 -25.51 8.59 -20.82
C VAL A 383 -25.71 8.67 -19.31
N ALA A 384 -26.03 7.55 -18.68
CA ALA A 384 -26.19 7.44 -17.23
C ALA A 384 -25.43 6.23 -16.66
N SER A 385 -24.84 6.40 -15.48
CA SER A 385 -24.25 5.30 -14.72
C SER A 385 -25.34 4.39 -14.15
N ARG A 386 -25.07 3.08 -14.14
CA ARG A 386 -25.92 2.05 -13.52
C ARG A 386 -25.30 1.44 -12.26
N LEU A 387 -23.97 1.47 -12.17
CA LEU A 387 -23.23 0.89 -11.04
C LEU A 387 -21.87 1.60 -10.88
N HIS A 388 -21.58 2.06 -9.67
CA HIS A 388 -20.27 2.54 -9.28
C HIS A 388 -19.38 1.38 -8.84
N LEU A 389 -18.36 1.05 -9.62
CA LEU A 389 -17.44 -0.06 -9.31
C LEU A 389 -16.61 0.16 -8.03
N ALA A 390 -16.41 1.42 -7.62
CA ALA A 390 -15.58 1.75 -6.46
C ALA A 390 -16.20 1.34 -5.12
N ASP A 391 -17.52 1.43 -5.00
CA ASP A 391 -18.25 1.19 -3.74
C ASP A 391 -19.53 0.36 -3.89
N GLY A 392 -19.85 -0.09 -5.11
CA GLY A 392 -20.96 -0.97 -5.41
C GLY A 392 -22.33 -0.29 -5.40
N ARG A 393 -22.41 1.06 -5.38
CA ARG A 393 -23.71 1.76 -5.43
C ARG A 393 -24.34 1.65 -6.81
N GLU A 394 -25.65 1.48 -6.85
CA GLU A 394 -26.48 1.47 -8.07
C GLU A 394 -27.29 2.77 -8.16
N PRO A 395 -26.77 3.82 -8.82
CA PRO A 395 -27.47 5.08 -8.92
C PRO A 395 -28.63 4.98 -9.91
N TYR A 396 -29.71 5.69 -9.64
CA TYR A 396 -30.83 5.80 -10.57
C TYR A 396 -30.54 6.83 -11.67
N PRO A 397 -30.97 6.57 -12.93
CA PRO A 397 -30.98 7.60 -13.97
C PRO A 397 -31.82 8.81 -13.57
N THR A 398 -31.46 9.97 -14.10
CA THR A 398 -32.22 11.21 -13.86
C THR A 398 -33.66 11.07 -14.39
N PRO A 399 -34.65 11.77 -13.80
CA PRO A 399 -36.03 11.65 -14.27
C PRO A 399 -36.24 12.12 -15.72
N LEU A 400 -35.35 13.00 -16.22
CA LEU A 400 -35.31 13.40 -17.63
C LEU A 400 -34.91 12.22 -18.55
N PHE A 401 -33.90 11.44 -18.14
CA PHE A 401 -33.51 10.22 -18.85
C PHE A 401 -34.66 9.20 -18.88
N GLU A 402 -35.32 8.98 -17.75
CA GLU A 402 -36.49 8.11 -17.62
C GLU A 402 -37.69 8.60 -18.45
N GLN A 403 -37.90 9.91 -18.53
CA GLN A 403 -38.93 10.50 -19.39
C GLN A 403 -38.63 10.24 -20.87
N ALA A 404 -37.37 10.41 -21.30
CA ALA A 404 -36.96 10.11 -22.65
C ALA A 404 -37.20 8.62 -22.99
N SER A 405 -36.85 7.70 -22.08
CA SER A 405 -37.11 6.26 -22.23
C SER A 405 -38.59 5.96 -22.46
N ARG A 406 -39.47 6.53 -21.62
CA ARG A 406 -40.94 6.35 -21.75
C ARG A 406 -41.51 6.94 -23.04
N GLN A 407 -41.07 8.12 -23.44
CA GLN A 407 -41.60 8.81 -24.63
C GLN A 407 -41.13 8.17 -25.94
N LEU A 408 -39.87 7.73 -25.99
CA LEU A 408 -39.30 6.99 -27.13
C LEU A 408 -39.83 5.55 -27.21
N GLN A 409 -40.41 5.02 -26.13
CA GLN A 409 -40.82 3.62 -25.99
C GLN A 409 -39.67 2.64 -26.30
N ARG A 410 -38.45 3.00 -25.84
CA ARG A 410 -37.24 2.19 -26.01
C ARG A 410 -36.53 2.03 -24.69
N GLU A 411 -36.16 0.79 -24.40
CA GLU A 411 -35.26 0.49 -23.29
C GLU A 411 -33.86 1.05 -23.57
N PRO A 412 -33.17 1.61 -22.56
CA PRO A 412 -31.78 2.04 -22.70
C PRO A 412 -30.87 0.87 -23.07
N ALA A 413 -29.95 1.10 -24.01
CA ALA A 413 -28.87 0.15 -24.25
C ALA A 413 -27.93 0.12 -23.05
N TRP A 414 -27.30 -1.02 -22.79
CA TRP A 414 -26.36 -1.19 -21.67
C TRP A 414 -24.98 -1.65 -22.15
N SER A 415 -23.92 -1.10 -21.53
CA SER A 415 -22.53 -1.48 -21.82
C SER A 415 -21.73 -1.73 -20.53
N GLY A 416 -20.99 -2.84 -20.53
CA GLY A 416 -20.07 -3.20 -19.46
C GLY A 416 -18.70 -2.53 -19.57
N PRO A 417 -17.84 -2.67 -18.54
CA PRO A 417 -16.49 -2.10 -18.55
C PRO A 417 -15.57 -2.80 -19.58
N VAL A 418 -15.87 -4.05 -19.91
CA VAL A 418 -15.15 -4.82 -20.92
C VAL A 418 -15.98 -4.80 -22.21
N PRO A 419 -15.43 -4.38 -23.36
CA PRO A 419 -16.15 -4.40 -24.62
C PRO A 419 -16.46 -5.83 -25.06
N GLU A 420 -17.59 -6.02 -25.71
CA GLU A 420 -17.92 -7.25 -26.43
C GLU A 420 -17.24 -7.26 -27.81
N VAL A 421 -17.12 -8.44 -28.43
CA VAL A 421 -16.42 -8.62 -29.74
C VAL A 421 -16.99 -7.72 -30.85
N ASN A 422 -18.27 -7.38 -30.79
CA ASN A 422 -18.93 -6.52 -31.78
C ASN A 422 -19.04 -5.06 -31.33
N ASP A 423 -18.56 -4.72 -30.13
CA ASP A 423 -18.47 -3.33 -29.71
C ASP A 423 -17.29 -2.69 -30.47
N GLY A 424 -17.46 -1.43 -30.88
CA GLY A 424 -16.32 -0.63 -31.31
C GLY A 424 -15.24 -0.63 -30.22
N VAL A 425 -13.97 -0.67 -30.63
CA VAL A 425 -12.83 -0.66 -29.71
C VAL A 425 -12.04 0.63 -29.90
N VAL A 426 -11.53 1.20 -28.80
CA VAL A 426 -10.75 2.45 -28.87
C VAL A 426 -9.25 2.22 -28.99
N ASP A 427 -8.76 1.10 -28.47
CA ASP A 427 -7.34 0.74 -28.53
C ASP A 427 -7.11 -0.77 -28.64
N ASP A 428 -5.87 -1.17 -28.89
CA ASP A 428 -5.46 -2.57 -29.00
C ASP A 428 -5.74 -3.36 -27.71
N LEU A 429 -5.72 -2.71 -26.54
CA LEU A 429 -6.03 -3.36 -25.28
C LEU A 429 -7.52 -3.72 -25.21
N GLU A 430 -8.40 -2.83 -25.64
CA GLU A 430 -9.82 -3.11 -25.76
C GLU A 430 -10.11 -4.21 -26.77
N ALA A 431 -9.47 -4.17 -27.95
CA ALA A 431 -9.55 -5.24 -28.93
C ALA A 431 -9.15 -6.59 -28.31
N LEU A 432 -8.04 -6.62 -27.58
CA LEU A 432 -7.59 -7.83 -26.89
C LEU A 432 -8.58 -8.30 -25.82
N LEU A 433 -9.10 -7.36 -25.01
CA LEU A 433 -10.06 -7.67 -23.95
C LEU A 433 -11.40 -8.17 -24.50
N ALA A 434 -11.84 -7.69 -25.66
CA ALA A 434 -13.02 -8.18 -26.35
C ALA A 434 -12.86 -9.66 -26.73
N HIS A 435 -11.65 -10.08 -27.11
CA HIS A 435 -11.31 -11.46 -27.44
C HIS A 435 -10.66 -12.27 -26.31
N ARG A 436 -10.75 -11.82 -25.04
CA ARG A 436 -10.04 -12.42 -23.89
C ARG A 436 -10.35 -13.90 -23.63
N THR A 437 -11.50 -14.39 -24.09
CA THR A 437 -11.93 -15.79 -23.96
C THR A 437 -11.69 -16.62 -25.22
N ASP A 438 -11.24 -16.01 -26.32
CA ASP A 438 -10.95 -16.71 -27.56
C ASP A 438 -9.72 -17.63 -27.37
N PRO A 439 -9.85 -18.96 -27.53
CA PRO A 439 -8.74 -19.89 -27.36
C PRO A 439 -7.54 -19.58 -28.26
N ALA A 440 -7.76 -19.04 -29.47
CA ALA A 440 -6.68 -18.67 -30.38
C ALA A 440 -5.90 -17.46 -29.86
N VAL A 441 -6.60 -16.46 -29.28
CA VAL A 441 -5.98 -15.29 -28.66
C VAL A 441 -5.23 -15.69 -27.39
N VAL A 442 -5.84 -16.51 -26.53
CA VAL A 442 -5.17 -17.04 -25.33
C VAL A 442 -3.90 -17.81 -25.70
N ALA A 443 -3.96 -18.66 -26.74
CA ALA A 443 -2.78 -19.39 -27.23
C ALA A 443 -1.72 -18.47 -27.84
N ALA A 444 -2.13 -17.42 -28.57
CA ALA A 444 -1.20 -16.43 -29.13
C ALA A 444 -0.53 -15.61 -28.03
N LEU A 445 -1.29 -15.11 -27.05
CA LEU A 445 -0.78 -14.40 -25.87
C LEU A 445 0.18 -15.28 -25.07
N ALA A 446 -0.12 -16.57 -24.91
CA ALA A 446 0.77 -17.48 -24.21
C ALA A 446 2.11 -17.69 -24.95
N ARG A 447 2.12 -17.59 -26.29
CA ARG A 447 3.36 -17.62 -27.09
C ARG A 447 4.13 -16.30 -27.03
N LEU A 448 3.44 -15.16 -27.02
CA LEU A 448 4.06 -13.82 -26.97
C LEU A 448 4.58 -13.46 -25.58
N TYR A 449 3.86 -13.89 -24.53
CA TYR A 449 4.16 -13.61 -23.13
C TYR A 449 4.33 -14.93 -22.36
N PRO A 450 5.40 -15.69 -22.66
CA PRO A 450 5.62 -17.01 -22.05
C PRO A 450 5.73 -16.92 -20.52
N ASP A 451 6.29 -15.84 -19.99
CA ASP A 451 6.41 -15.62 -18.54
C ASP A 451 5.05 -15.41 -17.88
N THR A 452 4.17 -14.62 -18.49
CA THR A 452 2.79 -14.41 -18.00
C THR A 452 2.00 -15.70 -18.05
N ALA A 453 2.08 -16.46 -19.15
CA ALA A 453 1.42 -17.75 -19.27
C ALA A 453 1.98 -18.78 -18.27
N SER A 454 3.30 -18.77 -18.05
CA SER A 454 3.94 -19.56 -16.99
C SER A 454 3.40 -19.15 -15.61
N GLY A 455 3.28 -17.85 -15.33
CA GLY A 455 2.69 -17.31 -14.11
C GLY A 455 1.24 -17.75 -13.88
N LEU A 456 0.38 -17.66 -14.90
CA LEU A 456 -1.01 -18.12 -14.82
C LEU A 456 -1.08 -19.64 -14.58
N ARG A 457 -0.21 -20.41 -15.23
CA ARG A 457 -0.09 -21.85 -15.00
C ARG A 457 0.31 -22.15 -13.56
N VAL A 458 1.31 -21.44 -13.03
CA VAL A 458 1.75 -21.53 -11.62
C VAL A 458 0.61 -21.16 -10.66
N MET A 459 -0.18 -20.12 -10.98
CA MET A 459 -1.34 -19.75 -10.16
C MET A 459 -2.39 -20.87 -10.12
N GLY A 460 -2.68 -21.50 -11.26
CA GLY A 460 -3.55 -22.67 -11.33
C GLY A 460 -3.00 -23.87 -10.55
N ALA A 461 -1.71 -24.16 -10.69
CA ALA A 461 -1.04 -25.22 -9.96
C ALA A 461 -1.02 -24.98 -8.44
N ARG A 462 -0.90 -23.72 -7.99
CA ARG A 462 -0.97 -23.34 -6.57
C ARG A 462 -2.36 -23.45 -5.97
N ALA A 463 -3.41 -23.37 -6.79
CA ALA A 463 -4.78 -23.61 -6.32
C ALA A 463 -4.99 -25.08 -5.92
N GLN A 464 -4.14 -25.99 -6.41
CA GLN A 464 -4.16 -27.39 -6.00
C GLN A 464 -3.65 -27.54 -4.56
N ALA A 465 -4.33 -28.36 -3.76
CA ALA A 465 -3.91 -28.66 -2.39
C ALA A 465 -2.68 -29.57 -2.27
N ALA A 466 -2.11 -29.99 -3.39
CA ALA A 466 -1.08 -31.01 -3.45
C ALA A 466 0.35 -30.45 -3.23
N PRO A 467 1.29 -31.27 -2.75
CA PRO A 467 2.71 -30.93 -2.64
C PRO A 467 3.37 -30.93 -4.02
N THR A 468 3.72 -29.75 -4.48
CA THR A 468 4.34 -29.51 -5.79
C THR A 468 5.48 -28.52 -5.63
N ARG A 469 6.29 -28.36 -6.68
CA ARG A 469 7.32 -27.31 -6.71
C ARG A 469 6.78 -25.90 -6.53
N PHE A 470 5.47 -25.71 -6.73
CA PHE A 470 4.79 -24.43 -6.57
C PHE A 470 4.17 -24.24 -5.19
N SER A 471 4.00 -25.32 -4.42
CA SER A 471 3.40 -25.33 -3.07
C SER A 471 4.39 -25.70 -1.97
N GLY A 472 5.69 -25.55 -2.24
CA GLY A 472 6.75 -25.54 -1.22
C GLY A 472 7.72 -26.70 -1.29
N TRP A 473 7.60 -27.58 -2.27
CA TRP A 473 8.62 -28.59 -2.53
C TRP A 473 9.77 -28.01 -3.37
N ILE A 474 11.01 -28.40 -3.06
CA ILE A 474 12.20 -28.12 -3.84
C ILE A 474 12.92 -29.44 -4.13
N ALA A 475 13.61 -29.53 -5.25
CA ALA A 475 14.28 -30.77 -5.65
C ALA A 475 15.50 -31.05 -4.78
N GLN A 476 15.92 -32.31 -4.71
CA GLN A 476 17.04 -32.74 -3.87
C GLN A 476 18.36 -32.00 -4.19
N GLN A 477 18.61 -31.70 -5.46
CA GLN A 477 19.75 -30.89 -5.89
C GLN A 477 19.76 -29.50 -5.22
N ASP A 478 18.58 -28.89 -5.02
CA ASP A 478 18.43 -27.58 -4.41
C ASP A 478 18.59 -27.68 -2.88
N VAL A 479 18.11 -28.78 -2.28
CA VAL A 479 18.34 -29.09 -0.86
C VAL A 479 19.84 -29.16 -0.56
N GLU A 480 20.60 -29.84 -1.41
CA GLU A 480 22.05 -29.96 -1.31
C GLU A 480 22.75 -28.63 -1.54
N ALA A 481 22.35 -27.88 -2.58
CA ALA A 481 22.90 -26.55 -2.87
C ALA A 481 22.66 -25.54 -1.75
N LEU A 482 21.55 -25.68 -1.00
CA LEU A 482 21.18 -24.83 0.13
C LEU A 482 21.68 -25.34 1.50
N ASP A 483 22.47 -26.42 1.51
CA ASP A 483 23.00 -27.08 2.72
C ASP A 483 21.91 -27.38 3.76
N LEU A 484 20.76 -27.87 3.29
CA LEU A 484 19.62 -28.23 4.16
C LEU A 484 19.73 -29.65 4.73
N SER A 485 20.72 -30.43 4.28
CA SER A 485 20.94 -31.82 4.66
C SER A 485 21.69 -32.03 5.98
N GLY A 486 22.24 -30.96 6.60
CA GLY A 486 22.62 -30.97 8.02
C GLY A 486 24.00 -30.44 8.40
N THR A 487 24.80 -29.87 7.48
CA THR A 487 26.09 -29.26 7.87
C THR A 487 25.97 -27.81 8.33
N ARG A 488 24.80 -27.21 8.06
CA ARG A 488 24.43 -25.85 8.39
C ARG A 488 24.39 -25.58 9.89
N THR A 489 24.99 -24.47 10.29
CA THR A 489 24.87 -23.93 11.64
C THR A 489 23.50 -23.24 11.81
N LEU A 490 22.71 -23.73 12.76
CA LEU A 490 21.36 -23.25 13.05
C LEU A 490 21.35 -22.41 14.33
N SER A 491 20.38 -21.50 14.46
CA SER A 491 20.07 -20.84 15.73
C SER A 491 18.73 -21.33 16.28
N SER A 492 18.49 -21.10 17.58
CA SER A 492 17.19 -21.37 18.22
C SER A 492 16.02 -20.74 17.45
N ARG A 493 16.16 -19.46 17.08
CA ARG A 493 15.16 -18.72 16.29
C ARG A 493 14.86 -19.37 14.93
N MET A 494 15.87 -19.92 14.26
CA MET A 494 15.70 -20.61 12.98
C MET A 494 14.85 -21.87 13.17
N LEU A 495 15.17 -22.68 14.18
CA LEU A 495 14.41 -23.89 14.52
C LEU A 495 12.98 -23.59 14.94
N GLU A 496 12.77 -22.58 15.79
CA GLU A 496 11.43 -22.13 16.18
C GLU A 496 10.64 -21.65 14.95
N THR A 497 11.29 -21.02 13.98
CA THR A 497 10.62 -20.56 12.76
C THR A 497 10.23 -21.71 11.85
N LEU A 498 11.09 -22.71 11.72
CA LEU A 498 10.78 -23.96 11.03
C LEU A 498 9.59 -24.67 11.72
N ALA A 499 9.59 -24.72 13.05
CA ALA A 499 8.51 -25.31 13.84
C ALA A 499 7.20 -24.51 13.82
N VAL A 500 7.25 -23.20 13.59
CA VAL A 500 6.06 -22.35 13.45
C VAL A 500 5.48 -22.45 12.03
N CYS A 501 6.33 -22.36 11.01
CA CYS A 501 5.93 -22.43 9.60
C CYS A 501 7.15 -22.74 8.70
N PRO A 502 7.22 -23.93 8.09
CA PRO A 502 8.30 -24.30 7.18
C PRO A 502 8.48 -23.32 6.01
N ARG A 503 7.38 -22.82 5.40
CA ARG A 503 7.48 -21.80 4.33
C ARG A 503 8.15 -20.51 4.80
N ARG A 504 7.87 -20.06 6.03
CA ARG A 504 8.49 -18.86 6.60
C ARG A 504 9.99 -19.07 6.80
N TYR A 505 10.39 -20.26 7.26
CA TYR A 505 11.80 -20.62 7.40
C TYR A 505 12.52 -20.59 6.06
N LEU A 506 11.94 -21.19 5.01
CA LEU A 506 12.51 -21.15 3.66
C LEU A 506 12.71 -19.71 3.18
N LEU A 507 11.68 -18.85 3.26
CA LEU A 507 11.76 -17.47 2.77
C LEU A 507 12.76 -16.64 3.58
N ARG A 508 12.67 -16.68 4.91
CA ARG A 508 13.44 -15.79 5.77
C ARG A 508 14.86 -16.27 6.02
N ASP A 509 15.00 -17.52 6.44
CA ASP A 509 16.23 -18.03 7.02
C ASP A 509 17.08 -18.77 5.98
N VAL A 510 16.46 -19.35 4.93
CA VAL A 510 17.17 -20.02 3.84
C VAL A 510 17.46 -19.06 2.68
N LEU A 511 16.43 -18.40 2.13
CA LEU A 511 16.54 -17.52 0.96
C LEU A 511 16.90 -16.06 1.31
N GLY A 512 16.81 -15.66 2.58
CA GLY A 512 17.17 -14.31 3.01
C GLY A 512 16.19 -13.22 2.55
N VAL A 513 14.95 -13.57 2.22
CA VAL A 513 13.91 -12.62 1.81
C VAL A 513 13.47 -11.81 3.02
N VAL A 514 13.84 -10.54 3.05
CA VAL A 514 13.49 -9.60 4.14
C VAL A 514 12.53 -8.52 3.64
N PRO A 515 11.50 -8.15 4.43
CA PRO A 515 10.61 -7.06 4.06
C PRO A 515 11.39 -5.73 4.00
N PRO A 516 10.96 -4.77 3.15
CA PRO A 516 11.54 -3.44 3.14
C PRO A 516 11.45 -2.80 4.53
N ARG A 517 12.55 -2.24 5.05
CA ARG A 517 12.58 -1.51 6.32
C ARG A 517 11.86 -0.17 6.17
N MET A 518 10.54 -0.18 6.25
CA MET A 518 9.72 1.03 6.40
C MET A 518 9.45 1.17 7.90
N PRO A 519 10.03 2.17 8.59
CA PRO A 519 9.70 2.39 10.00
C PRO A 519 8.21 2.71 10.10
N GLU A 520 7.44 1.84 10.76
CA GLU A 520 6.04 2.10 11.04
C GLU A 520 5.96 3.28 12.02
N TYR A 521 5.30 4.36 11.59
CA TYR A 521 5.14 5.55 12.41
C TYR A 521 4.06 5.31 13.49
N ASP A 522 4.47 4.91 14.70
CA ASP A 522 3.59 4.84 15.87
C ASP A 522 3.78 6.10 16.73
N PRO A 523 2.80 7.03 16.77
CA PRO A 523 2.95 8.27 17.52
C PRO A 523 3.08 8.08 19.04
N ARG A 524 2.87 6.85 19.53
CA ARG A 524 2.99 6.49 20.94
C ARG A 524 4.36 5.92 21.31
N ARG A 525 5.28 5.77 20.35
CA ARG A 525 6.61 5.17 20.57
C ARG A 525 7.70 6.02 19.95
N TRP A 526 8.84 6.05 20.62
CA TRP A 526 10.08 6.59 20.11
C TRP A 526 10.96 5.47 19.54
N LEU A 527 11.05 4.34 20.26
CA LEU A 527 11.82 3.17 19.86
C LEU A 527 10.93 2.09 19.25
N HIS A 528 11.38 1.48 18.15
CA HIS A 528 10.74 0.27 17.66
C HIS A 528 10.90 -0.87 18.67
N PRO A 529 10.03 -1.90 18.64
CA PRO A 529 10.07 -3.00 19.60
C PRO A 529 11.44 -3.68 19.74
N LEU A 530 12.18 -3.86 18.64
CA LEU A 530 13.52 -4.46 18.66
C LEU A 530 14.55 -3.56 19.34
N GLU A 531 14.49 -2.24 19.11
CA GLU A 531 15.39 -1.26 19.71
C GLU A 531 15.15 -1.15 21.22
N MET A 532 13.88 -1.07 21.63
CA MET A 532 13.48 -1.14 23.02
C MET A 532 13.97 -2.44 23.69
N GLY A 533 13.85 -3.57 22.98
CA GLY A 533 14.36 -4.86 23.43
C GLY A 533 15.86 -4.82 23.71
N ASN A 534 16.65 -4.39 22.72
CA ASN A 534 18.10 -4.31 22.82
C ASN A 534 18.56 -3.36 23.94
N LEU A 535 17.92 -2.20 24.09
CA LEU A 535 18.22 -1.24 25.14
C LEU A 535 18.01 -1.86 26.53
N LEU A 536 16.86 -2.50 26.75
CA LEU A 536 16.55 -3.15 28.03
C LEU A 536 17.48 -4.33 28.33
N HIS A 537 17.82 -5.15 27.33
CA HIS A 537 18.78 -6.24 27.51
C HIS A 537 20.15 -5.71 27.92
N GLY A 538 20.67 -4.69 27.22
CA GLY A 538 21.94 -4.04 27.56
C GLY A 538 21.92 -3.43 28.96
N LEU A 539 20.84 -2.73 29.32
CA LEU A 539 20.66 -2.14 30.65
C LEU A 539 20.71 -3.20 31.76
N PHE A 540 19.96 -4.30 31.62
CA PHE A 540 19.92 -5.37 32.61
C PHE A 540 21.26 -6.10 32.73
N LEU A 541 21.93 -6.31 31.60
CA LEU A 541 23.26 -6.87 31.54
C LEU A 541 24.27 -6.01 32.30
N ASP A 542 24.33 -4.72 31.99
CA ASP A 542 25.28 -3.79 32.60
C ASP A 542 25.09 -3.72 34.11
N PHE A 543 23.83 -3.63 34.56
CA PHE A 543 23.49 -3.67 35.98
C PHE A 543 23.99 -4.96 36.65
N MET A 544 23.67 -6.14 36.10
CA MET A 544 24.06 -7.40 36.72
C MET A 544 25.57 -7.66 36.69
N ARG A 545 26.27 -7.22 35.64
CA ARG A 545 27.74 -7.27 35.57
C ARG A 545 28.37 -6.41 36.66
N GLU A 546 27.87 -5.19 36.83
CA GLU A 546 28.39 -4.26 37.84
C GLU A 546 28.18 -4.80 39.26
N ILE A 547 26.98 -5.29 39.58
CA ILE A 547 26.67 -5.88 40.89
C ILE A 547 27.58 -7.08 41.18
N ARG A 548 27.78 -7.97 40.19
CA ARG A 548 28.67 -9.12 40.34
C ARG A 548 30.13 -8.70 40.55
N GLN A 549 30.62 -7.70 39.82
CA GLN A 549 32.00 -7.21 39.96
C GLN A 549 32.27 -6.64 41.36
N ARG A 550 31.25 -6.04 41.99
CA ARG A 550 31.32 -5.54 43.36
C ARG A 550 31.16 -6.63 44.44
N GLY A 551 30.83 -7.86 44.04
CA GLY A 551 30.49 -8.94 44.97
C GLY A 551 29.21 -8.67 45.76
N GLU A 552 28.34 -7.80 45.26
CA GLU A 552 27.10 -7.39 45.91
C GLU A 552 25.92 -8.25 45.42
N ARG A 553 24.77 -8.14 46.10
CA ARG A 553 23.50 -8.72 45.65
C ARG A 553 22.48 -7.63 45.35
N PRO A 554 21.67 -7.76 44.29
CA PRO A 554 20.60 -6.81 43.99
C PRO A 554 19.68 -6.61 45.20
N GLY A 555 19.28 -5.37 45.44
CA GLY A 555 18.53 -4.99 46.63
C GLY A 555 18.17 -3.51 46.62
N ALA A 556 17.38 -3.06 47.60
CA ALA A 556 16.86 -1.69 47.66
C ALA A 556 17.95 -0.59 47.66
N GLY A 557 19.15 -0.89 48.17
CA GLY A 557 20.29 0.04 48.14
C GLY A 557 20.80 0.39 46.74
N HIS A 558 20.42 -0.35 45.71
CA HIS A 558 20.87 -0.16 44.34
C HIS A 558 19.93 0.70 43.48
N GLU A 559 18.85 1.25 44.05
CA GLU A 559 17.85 2.03 43.30
C GLU A 559 18.45 3.29 42.66
N ALA A 560 19.32 4.00 43.37
CA ALA A 560 20.02 5.17 42.82
C ALA A 560 20.93 4.79 41.65
N ARG A 561 21.66 3.67 41.77
CA ARG A 561 22.55 3.21 40.72
C ARG A 561 21.79 2.71 39.48
N ARG A 562 20.65 2.04 39.68
CA ARG A 562 19.73 1.67 38.59
C ARG A 562 19.28 2.90 37.83
N GLN A 563 18.90 3.97 38.54
CA GLN A 563 18.46 5.22 37.94
C GLN A 563 19.55 5.84 37.04
N GLU A 564 20.79 5.89 37.52
CA GLU A 564 21.93 6.41 36.74
C GLU A 564 22.15 5.62 35.44
N LEU A 565 22.06 4.29 35.49
CA LEU A 565 22.20 3.44 34.29
C LEU A 565 21.06 3.64 33.30
N VAL A 566 19.81 3.82 33.77
CA VAL A 566 18.67 4.14 32.91
C VAL A 566 18.88 5.47 32.19
N GLU A 567 19.29 6.49 32.91
CA GLU A 567 19.53 7.83 32.35
C GLU A 567 20.65 7.79 31.30
N ALA A 568 21.74 7.07 31.58
CA ALA A 568 22.83 6.88 30.63
C ALA A 568 22.37 6.11 29.37
N ALA A 569 21.60 5.04 29.53
CA ALA A 569 21.08 4.25 28.41
C ALA A 569 20.12 5.07 27.51
N ILE A 570 19.21 5.84 28.12
CA ILE A 570 18.31 6.73 27.37
C ILE A 570 19.09 7.82 26.63
N ALA A 571 20.11 8.41 27.28
CA ALA A 571 20.94 9.44 26.65
C ALA A 571 21.73 8.90 25.46
N ALA A 572 22.31 7.69 25.59
CA ALA A 572 23.02 7.02 24.50
C ALA A 572 22.09 6.71 23.33
N GLU A 573 20.89 6.17 23.59
CA GLU A 573 19.96 5.84 22.51
C GLU A 573 19.42 7.10 21.83
N ARG A 574 19.25 8.21 22.56
CA ARG A 574 18.86 9.52 22.01
C ARG A 574 19.87 10.11 21.04
N GLN A 575 21.15 9.75 21.15
CA GLN A 575 22.16 10.14 20.15
C GLN A 575 22.00 9.35 18.84
N ARG A 576 21.48 8.11 18.91
CA ARG A 576 21.31 7.22 17.75
C ARG A 576 19.95 7.38 17.07
N VAL A 577 18.89 7.47 17.87
CA VAL A 577 17.49 7.54 17.41
C VAL A 577 16.93 8.92 17.75
N PRO A 578 16.68 9.79 16.77
CA PRO A 578 16.17 11.13 17.03
C PRO A 578 14.78 11.06 17.67
N VAL A 579 14.52 11.97 18.60
CA VAL A 579 13.18 12.14 19.17
C VAL A 579 12.36 12.98 18.20
N THR A 580 11.53 12.30 17.41
CA THR A 580 10.62 12.95 16.45
C THR A 580 9.31 13.40 17.12
N LEU A 581 8.85 12.63 18.11
CA LEU A 581 7.64 12.91 18.88
C LEU A 581 7.92 12.83 20.38
N GLU A 582 7.77 13.97 21.04
CA GLU A 582 8.02 14.10 22.48
C GLU A 582 7.07 13.22 23.31
N ALA A 583 5.83 13.01 22.86
CA ALA A 583 4.88 12.14 23.54
C ALA A 583 5.32 10.67 23.53
N GLY A 584 5.77 10.17 22.37
CA GLY A 584 6.31 8.82 22.23
C GLY A 584 7.60 8.62 23.04
N TYR A 585 8.50 9.61 23.02
CA TYR A 585 9.72 9.63 23.83
C TYR A 585 9.42 9.53 25.32
N ARG A 586 8.56 10.41 25.85
CA ARG A 586 8.17 10.38 27.27
C ARG A 586 7.54 9.05 27.68
N ASN A 587 6.72 8.47 26.81
CA ASN A 587 6.11 7.16 27.06
C ASN A 587 7.17 6.07 27.16
N ASP A 588 8.10 6.02 26.21
CA ASP A 588 9.17 5.02 26.21
C ASP A 588 10.14 5.20 27.38
N CYS A 589 10.50 6.44 27.75
CA CYS A 589 11.29 6.69 28.97
C CYS A 589 10.59 6.13 30.23
N ARG A 590 9.26 6.35 30.37
CA ARG A 590 8.50 5.78 31.49
C ARG A 590 8.47 4.25 31.45
N ARG A 591 8.39 3.64 30.27
CA ARG A 591 8.40 2.19 30.09
C ARG A 591 9.75 1.59 30.46
N ILE A 592 10.86 2.20 30.04
CA ILE A 592 12.22 1.80 30.39
C ILE A 592 12.42 1.87 31.90
N GLU A 593 12.06 3.01 32.48
CA GLU A 593 12.16 3.24 33.91
C GLU A 593 11.37 2.20 34.72
N ARG A 594 10.11 1.95 34.35
CA ARG A 594 9.27 0.95 35.03
C ARG A 594 9.81 -0.46 34.88
N ALA A 595 10.25 -0.86 33.67
CA ALA A 595 10.83 -2.17 33.43
C ALA A 595 12.08 -2.40 34.29
N SER A 596 12.96 -1.40 34.41
CA SER A 596 14.16 -1.50 35.25
C SER A 596 13.85 -1.66 36.75
N ARG A 597 12.79 -1.02 37.26
CA ARG A 597 12.35 -1.21 38.66
C ARG A 597 11.78 -2.60 38.89
N ILE A 598 10.94 -3.09 37.95
CA ILE A 598 10.41 -4.46 37.98
C ILE A 598 11.55 -5.47 37.99
N PHE A 599 12.55 -5.28 37.12
CA PHE A 599 13.75 -6.10 37.06
C PHE A 599 14.47 -6.15 38.41
N LEU A 600 14.81 -4.99 38.99
CA LEU A 600 15.52 -4.91 40.27
C LEU A 600 14.74 -5.59 41.41
N ALA A 601 13.44 -5.31 41.52
CA ALA A 601 12.59 -5.89 42.56
C ALA A 601 12.52 -7.43 42.43
N ALA A 602 12.29 -7.94 41.22
CA ALA A 602 12.17 -9.37 40.97
C ALA A 602 13.50 -10.12 41.15
N GLU A 603 14.64 -9.51 40.85
CA GLU A 603 15.97 -10.08 41.10
C GLU A 603 16.33 -10.06 42.59
N ALA A 604 16.08 -8.93 43.28
CA ALA A 604 16.34 -8.80 44.70
C ALA A 604 15.54 -9.84 45.52
N GLN A 605 14.25 -10.01 45.19
CA GLN A 605 13.40 -11.01 45.84
C GLN A 605 13.92 -12.44 45.62
N ARG A 606 14.28 -12.79 44.38
CA ARG A 606 14.71 -14.15 44.03
C ARG A 606 16.06 -14.51 44.66
N LEU A 607 17.06 -13.65 44.57
CA LEU A 607 18.40 -13.90 45.11
C LEU A 607 18.46 -13.82 46.63
N ALA A 608 17.48 -13.17 47.26
CA ALA A 608 17.28 -13.24 48.72
C ALA A 608 16.63 -14.56 49.15
N ALA A 609 15.72 -15.10 48.33
CA ALA A 609 15.00 -16.35 48.63
C ALA A 609 15.87 -17.62 48.52
N ASP A 610 16.85 -17.63 47.62
CA ASP A 610 17.79 -18.74 47.47
C ASP A 610 19.24 -18.24 47.57
N PRO A 611 19.87 -18.34 48.77
CA PRO A 611 21.22 -17.88 48.95
C PRO A 611 22.30 -18.68 48.22
N ALA A 612 21.98 -19.87 47.71
CA ALA A 612 22.93 -20.68 46.95
C ALA A 612 23.06 -20.20 45.49
N LEU A 613 22.12 -19.40 44.99
CA LEU A 613 22.16 -18.85 43.63
C LEU A 613 23.12 -17.68 43.50
N GLU A 614 24.00 -17.76 42.51
CA GLU A 614 24.89 -16.67 42.13
C GLU A 614 24.99 -16.50 40.61
N PRO A 615 24.92 -15.28 40.06
CA PRO A 615 25.16 -15.04 38.65
C PRO A 615 26.56 -15.51 38.23
N ALA A 616 26.64 -16.46 37.30
CA ALA A 616 27.87 -17.13 36.88
C ALA A 616 28.33 -16.73 35.48
N GLY A 617 27.42 -16.40 34.57
CA GLY A 617 27.74 -16.00 33.19
C GLY A 617 26.72 -15.04 32.61
N PHE A 618 27.17 -14.16 31.72
CA PHE A 618 26.32 -13.18 31.03
C PHE A 618 26.73 -13.06 29.56
N GLU A 619 25.74 -13.01 28.67
CA GLU A 619 25.93 -12.91 27.21
C GLU A 619 26.95 -13.93 26.68
N LEU A 620 26.77 -15.21 27.04
CA LEU A 620 27.67 -16.27 26.62
C LEU A 620 27.40 -16.60 25.14
N GLU A 621 28.27 -16.10 24.27
CA GLU A 621 28.22 -16.31 22.82
C GLU A 621 28.91 -17.60 22.39
N PHE A 622 28.32 -18.29 21.43
CA PHE A 622 28.91 -19.49 20.81
C PHE A 622 28.48 -19.60 19.34
N GLY A 623 29.39 -20.08 18.48
CA GLY A 623 29.13 -20.22 17.04
C GLY A 623 29.03 -18.90 16.25
N PHE A 624 29.62 -17.82 16.74
CA PHE A 624 29.76 -16.53 16.05
C PHE A 624 31.23 -16.21 15.76
N GLY A 625 31.51 -15.52 14.64
CA GLY A 625 32.87 -15.14 14.25
C GLY A 625 33.79 -16.37 14.16
N ASP A 626 34.94 -16.30 14.84
CA ASP A 626 35.90 -17.40 14.94
C ASP A 626 35.52 -18.46 16.00
N GLY A 627 34.43 -18.25 16.75
CA GLY A 627 33.95 -19.17 17.76
C GLY A 627 33.28 -20.41 17.16
N ALA A 628 33.69 -21.60 17.60
CA ALA A 628 33.11 -22.86 17.13
C ALA A 628 31.63 -23.00 17.54
N PRO A 629 30.74 -23.47 16.64
CA PRO A 629 29.38 -23.82 17.00
C PRO A 629 29.36 -25.06 17.89
N VAL A 630 28.34 -25.19 18.74
CA VAL A 630 28.18 -26.35 19.63
C VAL A 630 27.44 -27.46 18.89
N GLU A 631 28.01 -28.67 18.85
CA GLU A 631 27.33 -29.85 18.31
C GLU A 631 26.33 -30.40 19.34
N VAL A 632 25.04 -30.20 19.08
CA VAL A 632 23.96 -30.73 19.92
C VAL A 632 23.53 -32.07 19.34
N ARG A 633 23.79 -33.15 20.09
CA ARG A 633 23.36 -34.52 19.74
C ARG A 633 22.21 -34.96 20.65
N LEU A 634 20.99 -35.03 20.12
CA LEU A 634 19.79 -35.45 20.87
C LEU A 634 19.52 -36.95 20.73
N SER A 635 19.77 -37.51 19.55
CA SER A 635 19.69 -38.95 19.27
C SER A 635 20.71 -39.35 18.20
N HIS A 636 20.70 -40.61 17.76
CA HIS A 636 21.50 -41.05 16.60
C HIS A 636 21.06 -40.39 15.28
N GLU A 637 19.80 -39.96 15.18
CA GLU A 637 19.22 -39.40 13.95
C GLU A 637 19.08 -37.87 13.99
N VAL A 638 19.17 -37.27 15.19
CA VAL A 638 18.99 -35.84 15.43
C VAL A 638 20.25 -35.26 16.06
N SER A 639 21.10 -34.69 15.20
CA SER A 639 22.28 -33.91 15.58
C SER A 639 22.44 -32.70 14.67
N PHE A 640 22.85 -31.56 15.22
CA PHE A 640 23.05 -30.33 14.47
C PHE A 640 24.04 -29.39 15.17
N ARG A 641 24.58 -28.45 14.39
CA ARG A 641 25.45 -27.38 14.90
C ARG A 641 24.59 -26.19 15.33
N LEU A 642 24.67 -25.82 16.60
CA LEU A 642 23.94 -24.70 17.17
C LEU A 642 24.89 -23.51 17.37
N ARG A 643 24.42 -22.32 16.97
CA ARG A 643 24.95 -21.03 17.41
C ARG A 643 23.92 -20.27 18.20
N GLY A 644 24.37 -19.41 19.09
CA GLY A 644 23.48 -18.62 19.90
C GLY A 644 24.20 -17.84 20.97
N ARG A 645 23.39 -17.17 21.77
CA ARG A 645 23.84 -16.32 22.86
C ARG A 645 22.92 -16.57 24.04
N ILE A 646 23.49 -16.95 25.17
CA ILE A 646 22.76 -17.15 26.43
C ILE A 646 22.85 -15.84 27.23
N ASP A 647 21.71 -15.16 27.43
CA ASP A 647 21.67 -13.86 28.12
C ASP A 647 22.26 -13.96 29.53
N ARG A 648 21.83 -14.96 30.32
CA ARG A 648 22.32 -15.16 31.69
C ARG A 648 22.33 -16.62 32.14
N VAL A 649 23.36 -16.95 32.93
CA VAL A 649 23.51 -18.22 33.64
C VAL A 649 23.76 -17.94 35.12
N ASP A 650 22.94 -18.50 36.00
CA ASP A 650 23.16 -18.54 37.44
C ASP A 650 23.72 -19.92 37.84
N GLY A 651 24.69 -19.96 38.74
CA GLY A 651 25.21 -21.18 39.35
C GLY A 651 24.61 -21.40 40.74
N VAL A 652 24.19 -22.63 41.03
CA VAL A 652 23.76 -23.09 42.36
C VAL A 652 24.97 -23.64 43.08
N ARG A 653 25.43 -22.96 44.13
CA ARG A 653 26.59 -23.35 44.92
C ARG A 653 26.22 -24.28 46.07
N ASP A 654 27.06 -25.29 46.31
CA ASP A 654 27.02 -26.05 47.54
C ASP A 654 27.75 -25.32 48.69
N ALA A 655 27.76 -25.93 49.87
CA ALA A 655 28.44 -25.38 51.05
C ALA A 655 29.97 -25.25 50.89
N SER A 656 30.57 -25.91 49.90
CA SER A 656 31.99 -25.78 49.56
C SER A 656 32.27 -24.67 48.55
N GLY A 657 31.22 -24.04 48.01
CA GLY A 657 31.30 -23.02 46.96
C GLY A 657 31.39 -23.58 45.55
N LYS A 658 31.37 -24.91 45.36
CA LYS A 658 31.37 -25.55 44.04
C LYS A 658 29.98 -25.44 43.41
N THR A 659 29.93 -25.13 42.11
CA THR A 659 28.67 -25.13 41.37
C THR A 659 28.20 -26.57 41.14
N THR A 660 27.00 -26.88 41.62
CA THR A 660 26.40 -28.23 41.51
C THR A 660 25.34 -28.31 40.42
N ALA A 661 24.73 -27.19 40.09
CA ALA A 661 23.76 -27.05 39.02
C ALA A 661 23.75 -25.62 38.45
N TYR A 662 23.16 -25.46 37.27
CA TYR A 662 22.96 -24.17 36.61
C TYR A 662 21.49 -23.86 36.40
N GLU A 663 21.17 -22.57 36.36
CA GLU A 663 19.90 -22.03 35.89
C GLU A 663 20.14 -21.04 34.74
N ILE A 664 19.36 -21.17 33.66
CA ILE A 664 19.50 -20.34 32.47
C ILE A 664 18.32 -19.41 32.31
N TRP A 665 18.59 -18.14 32.04
CA TRP A 665 17.57 -17.12 31.83
C TRP A 665 17.80 -16.36 30.53
N ASP A 666 16.77 -16.32 29.70
CA ASP A 666 16.66 -15.44 28.54
C ASP A 666 15.70 -14.29 28.86
N TYR A 667 16.12 -13.05 28.63
CA TYR A 667 15.30 -11.90 28.95
C TYR A 667 14.26 -11.66 27.86
N LYS A 668 13.02 -11.41 28.27
CA LYS A 668 11.91 -11.09 27.34
C LYS A 668 11.30 -9.75 27.71
N THR A 669 11.22 -8.86 26.73
CA THR A 669 10.66 -7.50 26.90
C THR A 669 9.20 -7.40 26.43
N GLY A 670 8.64 -8.49 25.90
CA GLY A 670 7.25 -8.61 25.44
C GLY A 670 6.24 -8.93 26.55
N SER A 671 5.04 -9.35 26.15
CA SER A 671 3.99 -9.86 27.05
C SER A 671 4.07 -11.37 27.24
N THR A 672 3.46 -11.87 28.31
CA THR A 672 3.37 -13.30 28.65
C THR A 672 2.20 -14.03 27.99
N PHE A 673 1.33 -13.34 27.24
CA PHE A 673 0.08 -13.89 26.67
C PHE A 673 0.24 -15.21 25.89
N ASN A 674 1.38 -15.40 25.21
CA ASN A 674 1.67 -16.60 24.43
C ASN A 674 2.52 -17.63 25.19
N TYR A 675 2.67 -17.52 26.51
CA TYR A 675 3.48 -18.44 27.31
C TYR A 675 2.61 -19.17 28.32
N ASP A 676 2.76 -20.49 28.37
CA ASP A 676 2.07 -21.37 29.31
C ASP A 676 3.11 -22.03 30.21
N ALA A 677 2.94 -21.87 31.52
CA ALA A 677 3.82 -22.49 32.51
C ALA A 677 3.67 -24.02 32.55
N ALA A 678 2.53 -24.56 32.12
CA ALA A 678 2.30 -26.00 32.05
C ALA A 678 2.88 -26.65 30.77
N ASN A 679 3.18 -25.85 29.75
CA ASN A 679 3.74 -26.32 28.49
C ASN A 679 4.67 -25.28 27.86
N LEU A 680 5.92 -25.25 28.35
CA LEU A 680 6.90 -24.26 27.92
C LEU A 680 7.40 -24.48 26.48
N ALA A 681 7.29 -25.69 25.93
CA ALA A 681 7.77 -26.04 24.58
C ALA A 681 6.74 -25.76 23.46
N GLN A 682 5.44 -25.76 23.79
CA GLN A 682 4.32 -25.46 22.89
C GLN A 682 4.34 -26.20 21.54
N GLY A 683 4.71 -27.48 21.56
CA GLY A 683 4.83 -28.30 20.35
C GLY A 683 5.97 -27.86 19.43
N GLY A 684 7.06 -27.33 20.00
CA GLY A 684 8.27 -26.89 19.30
C GLY A 684 8.31 -25.42 18.90
N ARG A 685 7.30 -24.62 19.26
CA ARG A 685 7.28 -23.18 18.94
C ARG A 685 8.22 -22.34 19.80
N THR A 686 8.61 -22.86 20.96
CA THR A 686 9.51 -22.24 21.92
C THR A 686 10.58 -23.27 22.32
N LEU A 687 11.74 -23.19 21.68
CA LEU A 687 12.83 -24.16 21.78
C LEU A 687 14.08 -23.55 22.42
N GLN A 688 14.20 -22.23 22.42
CA GLN A 688 15.41 -21.52 22.84
C GLN A 688 15.90 -21.96 24.23
N TRP A 689 15.01 -22.02 25.23
CA TRP A 689 15.36 -22.40 26.61
C TRP A 689 15.96 -23.82 26.67
N ALA A 690 15.28 -24.80 26.08
CA ALA A 690 15.73 -26.19 26.04
C ALA A 690 17.06 -26.35 25.28
N LEU A 691 17.19 -25.69 24.12
CA LEU A 691 18.41 -25.77 23.30
C LEU A 691 19.63 -25.18 24.01
N TYR A 692 19.45 -24.06 24.73
CA TYR A 692 20.53 -23.45 25.49
C TYR A 692 20.94 -24.28 26.70
N ALA A 693 20.00 -24.98 27.35
CA ALA A 693 20.31 -25.94 28.40
C ALA A 693 21.22 -27.08 27.91
N TYR A 694 21.03 -27.54 26.68
CA TYR A 694 21.90 -28.55 26.06
C TYR A 694 23.23 -28.00 25.56
N ALA A 695 23.29 -26.71 25.22
CA ALA A 695 24.52 -26.07 24.77
C ALA A 695 25.46 -25.73 25.94
N LEU A 696 24.90 -25.33 27.10
CA LEU A 696 25.68 -24.79 28.21
C LEU A 696 26.84 -25.69 28.68
N PRO A 697 26.68 -27.02 28.87
CA PRO A 697 27.77 -27.86 29.36
C PRO A 697 29.03 -27.85 28.48
N TYR A 698 28.86 -27.65 27.17
CA TYR A 698 29.98 -27.54 26.22
C TYR A 698 30.67 -26.17 26.28
N ILE A 699 30.00 -25.15 26.82
CA ILE A 699 30.50 -23.78 26.95
C ILE A 699 31.27 -23.61 28.26
N VAL A 700 30.68 -24.06 29.39
CA VAL A 700 31.27 -23.86 30.73
C VAL A 700 32.32 -24.91 31.10
N GLN A 701 32.35 -26.05 30.40
CA GLN A 701 33.29 -27.16 30.66
C GLN A 701 33.32 -27.61 32.13
N ASP A 702 32.14 -27.65 32.77
CA ASP A 702 31.93 -28.05 34.16
C ASP A 702 30.98 -29.26 34.22
N GLU A 703 31.00 -30.00 35.34
CA GLU A 703 30.14 -31.16 35.62
C GLU A 703 28.73 -30.76 36.09
N GLY A 704 28.49 -29.47 36.35
CA GLY A 704 27.18 -28.96 36.75
C GLY A 704 26.11 -29.19 35.68
N HIS A 705 25.00 -29.82 36.04
CA HIS A 705 23.85 -30.00 35.15
C HIS A 705 22.93 -28.77 35.16
N VAL A 706 22.16 -28.55 34.10
CA VAL A 706 21.14 -27.48 34.09
C VAL A 706 19.89 -27.99 34.80
N ARG A 707 19.58 -27.42 35.97
CA ARG A 707 18.40 -27.78 36.76
C ARG A 707 17.14 -27.08 36.25
N LEU A 708 17.25 -25.82 35.86
CA LEU A 708 16.14 -25.01 35.35
C LEU A 708 16.59 -24.17 34.16
N SER A 709 15.71 -23.99 33.18
CA SER A 709 15.93 -23.05 32.08
C SER A 709 14.62 -22.40 31.69
N GLY A 710 14.66 -21.12 31.31
CA GLY A 710 13.45 -20.41 30.94
C GLY A 710 13.63 -18.95 30.56
N TYR A 711 12.51 -18.25 30.57
CA TYR A 711 12.37 -16.86 30.18
C TYR A 711 12.04 -16.00 31.37
N PHE A 712 12.65 -14.82 31.44
CA PHE A 712 12.33 -13.80 32.45
C PHE A 712 11.74 -12.56 31.79
N PHE A 713 10.49 -12.25 32.15
CA PHE A 713 9.72 -11.14 31.59
C PHE A 713 9.80 -9.90 32.48
N ALA A 714 10.87 -9.13 32.32
CA ALA A 714 11.14 -7.94 33.12
C ALA A 714 10.45 -6.65 32.62
N SER A 715 9.52 -6.74 31.66
CA SER A 715 8.77 -5.59 31.13
C SER A 715 7.53 -5.26 31.98
N ASP A 716 6.94 -4.07 31.74
CA ASP A 716 5.65 -3.66 32.34
C ASP A 716 4.52 -4.67 32.06
N ARG A 717 4.48 -5.24 30.84
CA ARG A 717 3.51 -6.28 30.48
C ARG A 717 3.85 -7.66 31.03
N GLY A 718 5.13 -7.87 31.36
CA GLY A 718 5.65 -9.10 31.92
C GLY A 718 5.51 -9.21 33.43
N ALA A 719 5.42 -8.07 34.12
CA ALA A 719 5.28 -7.95 35.56
C ALA A 719 6.31 -8.77 36.38
N GLY A 720 7.51 -8.99 35.84
CA GLY A 720 8.59 -9.72 36.51
C GLY A 720 8.39 -11.24 36.56
N GLN A 721 7.47 -11.79 35.76
CA GLN A 721 7.17 -13.22 35.75
C GLN A 721 8.30 -14.04 35.11
N ARG A 722 8.50 -15.26 35.60
CA ARG A 722 9.42 -16.25 35.03
C ARG A 722 8.63 -17.48 34.59
N PHE A 723 8.96 -17.97 33.39
CA PHE A 723 8.45 -19.21 32.85
C PHE A 723 9.64 -20.12 32.64
N SER A 724 9.75 -21.18 33.44
CA SER A 724 10.90 -22.07 33.45
C SER A 724 10.47 -23.47 33.80
N ASP A 725 11.21 -24.44 33.28
CA ASP A 725 11.06 -25.84 33.63
C ASP A 725 12.43 -26.53 33.64
N ALA A 726 12.48 -27.77 34.12
CA ALA A 726 13.62 -28.63 33.90
C ALA A 726 13.78 -28.88 32.38
N PRO A 727 15.02 -28.91 31.84
CA PRO A 727 15.23 -29.21 30.43
C PRO A 727 14.56 -30.55 30.05
N PRO A 728 13.82 -30.63 28.93
CA PRO A 728 13.13 -31.84 28.52
C PRO A 728 14.14 -32.93 28.21
N ALA A 729 13.77 -34.20 28.33
CA ALA A 729 14.70 -35.29 28.04
C ALA A 729 15.12 -35.28 26.56
N ARG A 730 16.35 -35.72 26.26
CA ARG A 730 16.90 -35.64 24.88
C ARG A 730 16.00 -36.30 23.84
N HIS A 731 15.38 -37.42 24.19
CA HIS A 731 14.49 -38.17 23.29
C HIS A 731 13.17 -37.44 23.01
N GLU A 732 12.63 -36.69 23.98
CA GLU A 732 11.42 -35.87 23.80
C GLU A 732 11.70 -34.72 22.83
N LEU A 733 12.81 -34.01 23.02
CA LEU A 733 13.21 -32.94 22.12
C LEU A 733 13.57 -33.47 20.72
N ALA A 734 14.17 -34.66 20.63
CA ALA A 734 14.43 -35.33 19.36
C ALA A 734 13.13 -35.68 18.62
N ALA A 735 12.09 -36.14 19.33
CA ALA A 735 10.80 -36.47 18.74
C ALA A 735 10.12 -35.25 18.09
N VAL A 736 10.26 -34.06 18.70
CA VAL A 736 9.73 -32.80 18.15
C VAL A 736 10.54 -32.31 16.93
N LEU A 737 11.87 -32.43 16.97
CA LEU A 737 12.74 -31.88 15.92
C LEU A 737 12.92 -32.80 14.72
N LYS A 738 12.81 -34.12 14.90
CA LYS A 738 13.04 -35.09 13.82
C LYS A 738 12.13 -34.84 12.60
N PRO A 739 10.79 -34.73 12.74
CA PRO A 739 9.92 -34.51 11.58
C PRO A 739 10.25 -33.21 10.84
N LEU A 740 10.65 -32.16 11.56
CA LEU A 740 11.05 -30.87 10.98
C LEU A 740 12.34 -30.96 10.17
N PHE A 741 13.33 -31.72 10.66
CA PHE A 741 14.55 -31.98 9.89
C PHE A 741 14.30 -32.88 8.69
N ASP A 742 13.39 -33.84 8.81
CA ASP A 742 13.00 -34.69 7.68
C ASP A 742 12.33 -33.86 6.58
N LEU A 743 11.43 -32.92 6.94
CA LEU A 743 10.86 -31.95 5.98
C LEU A 743 11.94 -31.13 5.27
N ALA A 744 12.91 -30.60 6.02
CA ALA A 744 14.00 -29.82 5.43
C ALA A 744 14.89 -30.65 4.49
N ARG A 745 15.22 -31.89 4.88
CA ARG A 745 16.02 -32.83 4.07
C ARG A 745 15.30 -33.30 2.82
N GLN A 746 13.98 -33.44 2.88
CA GLN A 746 13.13 -33.80 1.75
C GLN A 746 12.77 -32.60 0.86
N GLY A 747 13.20 -31.39 1.24
CA GLY A 747 12.95 -30.17 0.50
C GLY A 747 11.52 -29.66 0.58
N PHE A 748 10.77 -29.98 1.64
CA PHE A 748 9.35 -29.60 1.73
C PHE A 748 9.08 -28.53 2.78
N PHE A 749 8.64 -27.38 2.28
CA PHE A 749 8.36 -26.17 3.04
C PHE A 749 6.92 -25.69 2.76
N PRO A 750 5.90 -26.44 3.21
CA PRO A 750 4.52 -26.08 2.99
C PRO A 750 4.16 -24.77 3.71
N ALA A 751 3.18 -24.05 3.17
CA ALA A 751 2.56 -22.89 3.82
C ALA A 751 1.58 -23.34 4.93
N LEU A 752 2.02 -24.23 5.82
CA LEU A 752 1.24 -24.84 6.89
C LEU A 752 1.71 -24.32 8.26
N HIS A 753 0.78 -24.23 9.23
CA HIS A 753 1.09 -23.85 10.62
C HIS A 753 0.21 -24.55 11.66
N LYS A 754 0.71 -24.65 12.91
CA LYS A 754 0.00 -25.21 14.09
C LYS A 754 -1.10 -24.28 14.68
N GLY A 755 -2.00 -23.76 13.85
CA GLY A 755 -3.07 -22.82 14.25
C GLY A 755 -4.34 -23.01 13.40
N ASP A 756 -5.41 -22.27 13.69
CA ASP A 756 -6.70 -22.40 13.02
C ASP A 756 -6.73 -21.87 11.57
N ALA A 757 -7.61 -22.43 10.73
CA ALA A 757 -7.73 -22.09 9.31
C ALA A 757 -8.21 -20.65 9.04
N LYS A 758 -8.81 -19.97 10.03
CA LYS A 758 -9.35 -18.60 9.90
C LYS A 758 -8.29 -17.49 10.00
N GLY A 759 -7.00 -17.85 9.98
CA GLY A 759 -5.91 -16.90 10.10
C GLY A 759 -5.71 -16.33 11.51
N GLY A 760 -6.26 -17.00 12.54
CA GLY A 760 -6.06 -16.68 13.95
C GLY A 760 -4.72 -17.15 14.52
N GLY A 761 -3.90 -17.83 13.73
CA GLY A 761 -2.56 -18.31 14.09
C GLY A 761 -1.38 -17.38 13.73
N PRO A 762 -0.16 -17.94 13.52
CA PRO A 762 1.06 -17.16 13.26
C PRO A 762 1.02 -16.34 11.97
N CYS A 763 0.05 -16.56 11.09
CA CYS A 763 -0.15 -15.81 9.85
C CYS A 763 -0.68 -14.37 10.07
N ARG A 764 -1.35 -14.10 11.19
CA ARG A 764 -1.95 -12.77 11.46
C ARG A 764 -0.94 -11.63 11.42
N PHE A 765 0.26 -11.88 11.95
CA PHE A 765 1.37 -10.92 12.04
C PHE A 765 2.58 -11.38 11.21
N CYS A 766 2.34 -12.09 10.10
CA CYS A 766 3.39 -12.62 9.24
C CYS A 766 3.76 -11.63 8.14
N ASP A 767 5.05 -11.27 8.05
CA ASP A 767 5.58 -10.40 6.98
C ASP A 767 5.36 -10.98 5.58
N TYR A 768 5.26 -12.31 5.47
CA TYR A 768 5.10 -13.04 4.21
C TYR A 768 3.64 -13.32 3.86
N ARG A 769 2.66 -12.81 4.62
CA ARG A 769 1.23 -13.08 4.37
C ARG A 769 0.81 -12.71 2.95
N ARG A 770 1.34 -11.61 2.41
CA ARG A 770 1.06 -11.19 1.02
C ARG A 770 1.63 -12.15 -0.03
N ILE A 771 2.75 -12.82 0.28
CA ILE A 771 3.37 -13.81 -0.61
C ILE A 771 2.57 -15.12 -0.57
N CYS A 772 2.16 -15.56 0.63
CA CYS A 772 1.35 -16.75 0.77
C CYS A 772 -0.08 -16.56 0.25
N ALA A 773 -0.62 -15.34 0.23
CA ALA A 773 -1.99 -15.04 -0.17
C ALA A 773 -3.00 -16.00 0.51
N ASN A 774 -3.65 -16.88 -0.26
CA ASN A 774 -4.61 -17.87 0.21
C ASN A 774 -4.01 -19.29 0.36
N GLU A 775 -2.69 -19.46 0.18
CA GLU A 775 -2.00 -20.75 0.34
C GLU A 775 -1.82 -21.18 1.80
N ALA A 776 -2.00 -20.25 2.75
CA ALA A 776 -1.76 -20.51 4.16
C ALA A 776 -2.81 -21.45 4.76
N ARG A 777 -2.37 -22.59 5.30
CA ARG A 777 -3.23 -23.64 5.85
C ARG A 777 -3.08 -23.79 7.35
N GLY A 778 -4.20 -24.07 8.01
CA GLY A 778 -4.23 -24.54 9.40
C GLY A 778 -4.13 -26.06 9.50
N VAL A 779 -4.12 -26.57 10.73
CA VAL A 779 -4.07 -28.02 10.99
C VAL A 779 -5.30 -28.79 10.48
N ASP A 780 -6.44 -28.11 10.38
CA ASP A 780 -7.71 -28.71 9.97
C ASP A 780 -7.73 -29.12 8.47
N GLU A 781 -6.78 -28.62 7.67
CA GLU A 781 -6.71 -28.86 6.21
C GLU A 781 -5.62 -29.87 5.80
N ILE A 782 -5.05 -30.58 6.77
CA ILE A 782 -3.98 -31.55 6.52
C ILE A 782 -4.51 -32.75 5.70
N GLU A 783 -5.72 -33.22 6.00
CA GLU A 783 -6.31 -34.36 5.27
C GLU A 783 -6.55 -34.06 3.78
N ASP A 784 -6.89 -32.80 3.45
CA ASP A 784 -7.01 -32.36 2.05
C ASP A 784 -5.66 -32.41 1.34
N LEU A 785 -4.59 -31.98 2.02
CA LEU A 785 -3.22 -32.04 1.49
C LEU A 785 -2.78 -33.49 1.26
N TYR A 786 -3.10 -34.40 2.19
CA TYR A 786 -2.83 -35.83 2.05
C TYR A 786 -3.57 -36.49 0.90
N THR A 787 -4.85 -36.17 0.77
CA THR A 787 -5.71 -36.69 -0.30
C THR A 787 -5.18 -36.23 -1.65
N ALA A 788 -4.89 -34.94 -1.79
CA ALA A 788 -4.34 -34.37 -3.02
C ALA A 788 -2.95 -34.94 -3.37
N ALA A 789 -2.07 -35.13 -2.38
CA ALA A 789 -0.77 -35.75 -2.57
C ALA A 789 -0.88 -37.19 -3.08
N THR A 790 -1.79 -37.97 -2.51
CA THR A 790 -2.01 -39.37 -2.90
C THR A 790 -2.56 -39.46 -4.32
N GLN A 791 -3.52 -38.61 -4.68
CA GLN A 791 -4.07 -38.56 -6.03
C GLN A 791 -3.01 -38.18 -7.08
N LEU A 792 -2.20 -37.14 -6.82
CA LEU A 792 -1.13 -36.76 -7.75
C LEU A 792 -0.03 -37.81 -7.84
N SER A 793 0.35 -38.45 -6.72
CA SER A 793 1.35 -39.51 -6.72
C SER A 793 0.90 -40.70 -7.58
N ALA A 794 -0.37 -41.11 -7.48
CA ALA A 794 -0.92 -42.16 -8.32
C ALA A 794 -0.92 -41.80 -9.82
N LEU A 795 -1.13 -40.52 -10.17
CA LEU A 795 -1.00 -40.05 -11.55
C LEU A 795 0.45 -40.11 -12.06
N VAL A 796 1.43 -39.78 -11.21
CA VAL A 796 2.85 -39.89 -11.54
C VAL A 796 3.27 -41.35 -11.73
N GLU A 797 2.83 -42.24 -10.84
CA GLU A 797 3.08 -43.69 -10.94
C GLU A 797 2.49 -44.26 -12.24
N GLY A 798 1.22 -43.95 -12.54
CA GLY A 798 0.59 -44.34 -13.79
C GLY A 798 1.34 -43.81 -15.01
N TRP A 799 1.81 -42.56 -14.97
CA TRP A 799 2.62 -41.99 -16.05
C TRP A 799 3.94 -42.75 -16.22
N ALA A 800 4.67 -43.02 -15.13
CA ALA A 800 5.92 -43.78 -15.16
C ALA A 800 5.73 -45.21 -15.71
N GLU A 801 4.63 -45.88 -15.36
CA GLU A 801 4.25 -47.18 -15.93
C GLU A 801 4.00 -47.09 -17.44
N THR A 802 3.33 -46.04 -17.94
CA THR A 802 3.11 -45.87 -19.38
C THR A 802 4.41 -45.59 -20.14
N VAL A 803 5.36 -44.87 -19.53
CA VAL A 803 6.69 -44.60 -20.09
C VAL A 803 7.50 -45.88 -20.20
N THR A 804 7.50 -46.70 -19.15
CA THR A 804 8.22 -47.99 -19.14
C THR A 804 7.60 -49.03 -20.07
N THR A 805 6.27 -49.06 -20.19
CA THR A 805 5.53 -50.01 -21.06
C THR A 805 5.33 -49.53 -22.50
N GLN A 806 5.86 -48.36 -22.88
CA GLN A 806 5.75 -47.75 -24.21
C GLN A 806 4.30 -47.57 -24.73
N ARG A 807 3.34 -47.34 -23.83
CA ARG A 807 1.92 -47.12 -24.17
C ARG A 807 1.65 -45.66 -24.53
N SER A 808 1.92 -45.28 -25.78
CA SER A 808 1.86 -43.89 -26.27
C SER A 808 0.52 -43.18 -26.05
N GLY A 809 -0.61 -43.85 -26.31
CA GLY A 809 -1.94 -43.24 -26.15
C GLY A 809 -2.29 -42.91 -24.69
N SER A 810 -2.07 -43.84 -23.77
CA SER A 810 -2.32 -43.61 -22.32
C SER A 810 -1.38 -42.57 -21.74
N ARG A 811 -0.14 -42.49 -22.22
CA ARG A 811 0.83 -41.46 -21.83
C ARG A 811 0.36 -40.06 -22.20
N GLN A 812 -0.12 -39.86 -23.43
CA GLN A 812 -0.62 -38.55 -23.88
C GLN A 812 -1.85 -38.08 -23.07
N SER A 813 -2.74 -39.00 -22.70
CA SER A 813 -3.88 -38.68 -21.84
C SER A 813 -3.44 -38.22 -20.45
N LEU A 814 -2.43 -38.86 -19.84
CA LEU A 814 -1.90 -38.46 -18.54
C LEU A 814 -1.12 -37.14 -18.61
N GLU A 815 -0.33 -36.92 -19.65
CA GLU A 815 0.35 -35.64 -19.89
C GLU A 815 -0.65 -34.49 -20.10
N SER A 816 -1.77 -34.73 -20.78
CA SER A 816 -2.87 -33.77 -20.90
C SER A 816 -3.50 -33.47 -19.54
N ALA A 817 -3.77 -34.49 -18.72
CA ALA A 817 -4.32 -34.30 -17.38
C ALA A 817 -3.38 -33.48 -16.47
N PHE A 818 -2.06 -33.69 -16.56
CA PHE A 818 -1.09 -32.83 -15.86
C PHE A 818 -1.11 -31.40 -16.39
N ALA A 819 -1.17 -31.20 -17.72
CA ALA A 819 -1.24 -29.88 -18.33
C ALA A 819 -2.50 -29.11 -17.93
N ASP A 820 -3.65 -29.78 -17.81
CA ASP A 820 -4.91 -29.19 -17.33
C ASP A 820 -4.80 -28.71 -15.88
N LEU A 821 -3.97 -29.38 -15.07
CA LEU A 821 -3.63 -28.96 -13.70
C LEU A 821 -2.51 -27.92 -13.64
N GLY A 822 -1.92 -27.55 -14.79
CA GLY A 822 -0.77 -26.65 -14.87
C GLY A 822 0.54 -27.25 -14.38
N LEU A 823 0.66 -28.58 -14.37
CA LEU A 823 1.79 -29.33 -13.84
C LEU A 823 2.49 -30.13 -14.95
N VAL A 824 3.72 -30.56 -14.67
CA VAL A 824 4.33 -31.72 -15.32
C VAL A 824 4.64 -32.80 -14.27
N PRO A 825 4.84 -34.07 -14.64
CA PRO A 825 5.10 -35.13 -13.66
C PRO A 825 6.25 -34.84 -12.68
N THR A 826 7.29 -34.13 -13.13
CA THR A 826 8.45 -33.74 -12.30
C THR A 826 8.17 -32.61 -11.31
N ASP A 827 7.00 -31.96 -11.41
CA ASP A 827 6.61 -30.89 -10.48
C ASP A 827 6.00 -31.44 -9.19
N VAL A 828 5.64 -32.73 -9.15
CA VAL A 828 4.95 -33.38 -8.05
C VAL A 828 5.94 -33.94 -7.04
N ALA A 829 5.74 -33.62 -5.76
CA ALA A 829 6.58 -34.15 -4.69
C ALA A 829 6.29 -35.64 -4.45
N PRO A 830 7.29 -36.44 -4.03
CA PRO A 830 7.08 -37.82 -3.60
C PRO A 830 6.08 -37.93 -2.44
N GLN A 831 5.28 -38.99 -2.39
CA GLN A 831 4.23 -39.17 -1.35
C GLN A 831 4.80 -39.18 0.08
N GLU A 832 6.03 -39.67 0.26
CA GLU A 832 6.72 -39.76 1.54
C GLU A 832 6.95 -38.39 2.21
N VAL A 833 7.04 -37.34 1.39
CA VAL A 833 7.23 -35.95 1.84
C VAL A 833 6.10 -35.46 2.75
N VAL A 834 4.89 -35.94 2.48
CA VAL A 834 3.70 -35.55 3.25
C VAL A 834 3.63 -36.29 4.59
N ARG A 835 4.21 -37.49 4.69
CA ARG A 835 4.27 -38.26 5.96
C ARG A 835 4.94 -37.44 7.07
N SER A 836 6.07 -36.82 6.76
CA SER A 836 6.80 -35.96 7.70
C SER A 836 6.00 -34.73 8.15
N VAL A 837 5.01 -34.27 7.36
CA VAL A 837 4.08 -33.23 7.82
C VAL A 837 3.15 -33.74 8.91
N ARG A 838 2.59 -34.94 8.80
CA ARG A 838 1.71 -35.49 9.85
C ARG A 838 2.50 -35.78 11.11
N ASP A 839 3.67 -36.39 10.96
CA ASP A 839 4.57 -36.64 12.10
C ASP A 839 4.93 -35.33 12.84
N TRP A 840 5.13 -34.23 12.11
CA TRP A 840 5.38 -32.92 12.72
C TRP A 840 4.15 -32.35 13.45
N ILE A 841 2.96 -32.55 12.91
CA ILE A 841 1.73 -32.01 13.49
C ILE A 841 1.29 -32.80 14.72
N ASP A 842 1.52 -34.11 14.71
CA ASP A 842 1.21 -35.01 15.83
C ASP A 842 2.23 -34.91 16.98
N ALA A 843 3.45 -34.41 16.70
CA ALA A 843 4.51 -34.12 17.68
C ALA A 843 4.34 -32.75 18.37
#